data_AF-A0A4V1J355-F1
#
_entry.id   AF-A0A4V1J355-F1
#
_cell.length_a   1.000
_cell.length_b   1.000
_cell.length_c   1.000
_cell.angle_alpha   90.00
_cell.angle_beta   90.00
_cell.angle_gamma   90.00
#
_symmetry.space_group_name_H-M   'P 1'
#
loop_
_entity.id
_entity.type
_entity.pdbx_description
1 polymer ?
#
loop_
_entity_poly.entity_id
_entity_poly.type
_entity_poly.pdbx_seq_one_letter_code
_entity_poly.pdbx_strand_id
1 'polypeptide(L)'
;MLDTLDLTVIIALALAVAYYFGKGYFANPDDAASAGFLADGIDDERDLLATLKRNNKNAVVFFGSQTGTAEDYATKLSKELHTKFGLNVLNADLADFDFDNLQDLEPHCLMFFLVATYGEGEPTDNAVEFFNWLDNEADDMANLKYTVFGLGNSTYEFHNAVGVKLNQKLESLGAERFLPYGQGDDGLGTMDEDFLAWKEQCFDSLKNELHFEEKELVYEPSYRLTIDESLSALDPGVYNGEPNKKYIDQTTDLTRGPFDHTHPYLAPILKSKELFSSKDRSCVHIEFDVSGSNLKYSTGDHLAVWPSNSSENIDLFVKCFALEDKLEKVFHLESLDSTVQVPFPTPITFEAVIRHHKEISGPISRQTLMSIASLAPSESAKAKCIYLGSDRAKFANGIHSKSYNLADALLKISEGLPWSSVPFVFLIELIPSLQPRYYSISSSSLSEKSSIHITAVVEAEKKGDLIVTGVTTNLLKNIEVKQNNKPDSLGRTYDLEGPKKIFSKFKLPVHVRRSTFKLPSNPSTPIILVGPGTGVAPMRGFIRERVKLMKHSEGIRLGKTLLFYGCRNKDDYLYKDEWPAYGQALGDAFEMEVAFSRENPSEKVYVQDKLTSRAAELNQLLQDGAFIYVCGDASRMARDVQATFAKIISQERSTSIEKAADVVKYMKIQNRYQEDVW
;
A
#
# COMPACT_ATOMS: atom_id res chain seq x y z
N MET A 1 -4.86 57.69 14.69
CA MET A 1 -6.26 57.65 14.21
C MET A 1 -6.31 56.59 13.14
N LEU A 2 -7.09 55.53 13.34
CA LEU A 2 -7.35 54.55 12.29
C LEU A 2 -8.07 55.26 11.14
N ASP A 3 -7.56 55.13 9.92
CA ASP A 3 -8.24 55.69 8.75
C ASP A 3 -9.47 54.82 8.42
N THR A 4 -10.43 55.41 7.72
CA THR A 4 -11.62 54.76 7.16
C THR A 4 -11.31 53.46 6.43
N LEU A 5 -10.15 53.36 5.76
CA LEU A 5 -9.71 52.13 5.10
C LEU A 5 -9.38 51.01 6.12
N ASP A 6 -8.66 51.33 7.20
CA ASP A 6 -8.30 50.37 8.25
C ASP A 6 -9.54 49.87 8.99
N LEU A 7 -10.49 50.77 9.26
CA LEU A 7 -11.77 50.40 9.88
C LEU A 7 -12.58 49.47 8.97
N THR A 8 -12.54 49.71 7.66
CA THR A 8 -13.24 48.86 6.67
C THR A 8 -12.63 47.47 6.60
N VAL A 9 -11.30 47.35 6.63
CA VAL A 9 -10.59 46.06 6.62
C VAL A 9 -10.83 45.28 7.91
N ILE A 10 -10.83 45.95 9.06
CA ILE A 10 -11.11 45.31 10.36
C ILE A 10 -12.55 44.80 10.42
N ILE A 11 -13.52 45.59 9.92
CA ILE A 11 -14.93 45.17 9.86
C ILE A 11 -15.10 44.00 8.88
N ALA A 12 -14.43 44.02 7.73
CA ALA A 12 -14.49 42.93 6.75
C ALA A 12 -13.89 41.63 7.32
N LEU A 13 -12.77 41.71 8.04
CA LEU A 13 -12.16 40.56 8.73
C LEU A 13 -13.06 40.05 9.86
N ALA A 14 -13.64 40.93 10.68
CA ALA A 14 -14.56 40.53 11.74
C ALA A 14 -15.82 39.85 11.18
N LEU A 15 -16.36 40.33 10.05
CA LEU A 15 -17.49 39.71 9.37
C LEU A 15 -17.13 38.37 8.72
N ALA A 16 -15.92 38.25 8.15
CA ALA A 16 -15.44 36.98 7.59
C ALA A 16 -15.23 35.91 8.68
N VAL A 17 -14.70 36.32 9.83
CA VAL A 17 -14.56 35.46 11.03
C VAL A 17 -15.94 35.08 11.57
N ALA A 18 -16.84 36.03 11.74
CA ALA A 18 -18.20 35.76 12.20
C ALA A 18 -18.98 34.86 11.21
N TYR A 19 -18.76 34.99 9.91
CA TYR A 19 -19.35 34.12 8.90
C TYR A 19 -18.75 32.71 8.94
N TYR A 20 -17.43 32.60 9.13
CA TYR A 20 -16.74 31.31 9.24
C TYR A 20 -17.21 30.52 10.47
N PHE A 21 -17.32 31.18 11.64
CA PHE A 21 -17.82 30.56 12.87
C PHE A 21 -19.35 30.45 12.95
N GLY A 22 -20.08 31.34 12.28
CA GLY A 22 -21.55 31.31 12.20
C GLY A 22 -22.09 30.26 11.21
N LYS A 23 -21.23 29.71 10.35
CA LYS A 23 -21.60 28.67 9.38
C LYS A 23 -22.10 27.38 10.03
N GLY A 24 -21.74 27.13 11.30
CA GLY A 24 -22.25 26.01 12.10
C GLY A 24 -23.67 26.21 12.65
N TYR A 25 -24.22 27.43 12.64
CA TYR A 25 -25.50 27.74 13.28
C TYR A 25 -26.71 27.77 12.33
N PHE A 26 -26.49 27.74 11.00
CA PHE A 26 -27.54 27.85 9.98
C PHE A 26 -27.58 26.66 9.00
N ALA A 27 -27.01 25.51 9.37
CA ALA A 27 -27.19 24.29 8.60
C ALA A 27 -28.62 23.75 8.79
N ASN A 28 -29.33 23.52 7.68
CA ASN A 28 -30.67 22.94 7.65
C ASN A 28 -30.66 21.51 8.28
N PRO A 29 -31.68 21.12 9.05
CA PRO A 29 -31.69 19.83 9.77
C PRO A 29 -31.80 18.58 8.87
N ASP A 30 -32.09 18.73 7.57
CA ASP A 30 -32.38 17.60 6.68
C ASP A 30 -31.16 17.11 5.86
N ASP A 31 -30.02 17.82 5.88
CA ASP A 31 -28.76 17.39 5.24
C ASP A 31 -27.84 16.59 6.20
N ALA A 32 -28.29 16.33 7.43
CA ALA A 32 -27.55 15.62 8.48
C ALA A 32 -27.87 14.11 8.59
N ALA A 33 -28.70 13.56 7.68
CA ALA A 33 -29.16 12.17 7.75
C ALA A 33 -28.33 11.17 6.92
N SER A 34 -27.23 11.59 6.28
CA SER A 34 -26.36 10.68 5.49
C SER A 34 -24.85 10.82 5.79
N ALA A 35 -24.48 11.53 6.85
CA ALA A 35 -23.20 11.37 7.52
C ALA A 35 -23.42 10.43 8.71
N GLY A 36 -22.51 9.49 8.94
CA GLY A 36 -22.61 8.54 10.05
C GLY A 36 -22.94 9.24 11.37
N PHE A 37 -23.82 8.59 12.13
CA PHE A 37 -24.07 8.80 13.56
C PHE A 37 -23.15 9.82 14.21
N LEU A 38 -23.54 11.09 14.38
CA LEU A 38 -22.79 12.00 15.24
C LEU A 38 -23.70 13.16 15.69
N ALA A 39 -24.21 13.08 16.93
CA ALA A 39 -24.36 14.20 17.87
C ALA A 39 -25.03 13.74 19.18
N ASP A 40 -24.37 12.82 19.89
CA ASP A 40 -24.35 12.65 21.36
C ASP A 40 -23.61 11.34 21.66
N GLY A 41 -22.28 11.38 21.84
CA GLY A 41 -21.48 10.21 22.28
C GLY A 41 -20.08 9.97 21.67
N ILE A 42 -19.49 10.92 20.95
CA ILE A 42 -18.34 10.69 20.03
C ILE A 42 -16.98 10.70 20.73
N ASP A 43 -16.81 11.56 21.74
CA ASP A 43 -15.51 11.70 22.42
C ASP A 43 -15.06 10.41 23.12
N ASP A 44 -15.98 9.52 23.48
CA ASP A 44 -15.68 8.31 24.26
C ASP A 44 -15.20 7.12 23.38
N GLU A 45 -15.38 7.17 22.05
CA GLU A 45 -14.97 6.07 21.15
C GLU A 45 -13.53 6.20 20.65
N ARG A 46 -13.02 7.43 20.46
CA ARG A 46 -11.61 7.67 20.08
C ARG A 46 -10.67 7.76 21.28
N ASP A 47 -11.20 7.91 22.50
CA ASP A 47 -10.40 7.84 23.73
C ASP A 47 -9.89 6.41 23.94
N LEU A 48 -8.57 6.24 23.78
CA LEU A 48 -7.88 4.97 23.98
C LEU A 48 -8.10 4.43 25.40
N LEU A 49 -7.86 5.26 26.42
CA LEU A 49 -7.92 4.80 27.81
C LEU A 49 -9.34 4.41 28.23
N ALA A 50 -10.35 5.16 27.78
CA ALA A 50 -11.74 4.79 27.98
C ALA A 50 -12.07 3.45 27.31
N THR A 51 -11.58 3.23 26.09
CA THR A 51 -11.76 1.97 25.35
C THR A 51 -11.09 0.79 26.03
N LEU A 52 -9.87 0.95 26.55
CA LEU A 52 -9.16 -0.09 27.29
C LEU A 52 -9.93 -0.48 28.56
N LYS A 53 -10.36 0.52 29.33
CA LYS A 53 -11.10 0.32 30.58
C LYS A 53 -12.46 -0.36 30.35
N ARG A 54 -13.23 0.14 29.38
CA ARG A 54 -14.56 -0.38 29.01
C ARG A 54 -14.52 -1.85 28.57
N ASN A 55 -13.45 -2.25 27.87
CA ASN A 55 -13.30 -3.60 27.33
C ASN A 55 -12.34 -4.48 28.16
N ASN A 56 -11.91 -4.02 29.33
CA ASN A 56 -10.99 -4.74 30.23
C ASN A 56 -9.71 -5.23 29.53
N LYS A 57 -9.12 -4.37 28.70
CA LYS A 57 -7.90 -4.64 27.95
C LYS A 57 -6.68 -4.20 28.76
N ASN A 58 -5.64 -5.04 28.77
CA ASN A 58 -4.38 -4.81 29.50
C ASN A 58 -3.15 -4.84 28.59
N ALA A 59 -3.35 -4.96 27.29
CA ALA A 59 -2.31 -4.84 26.28
C ALA A 59 -2.89 -4.20 25.02
N VAL A 60 -2.07 -3.42 24.31
CA VAL A 60 -2.43 -2.81 23.04
C VAL A 60 -1.35 -3.11 22.02
N VAL A 61 -1.75 -3.60 20.85
CA VAL A 61 -0.86 -3.77 19.70
C VAL A 61 -1.30 -2.77 18.64
N PHE A 62 -0.50 -1.73 18.45
CA PHE A 62 -0.71 -0.70 17.45
C PHE A 62 -0.03 -1.06 16.14
N PHE A 63 -0.64 -0.65 15.03
CA PHE A 63 0.01 -0.69 13.72
C PHE A 63 -0.03 0.64 12.96
N GLY A 64 1.12 1.00 12.38
CA GLY A 64 1.22 2.00 11.32
C GLY A 64 1.49 1.28 10.00
N SER A 65 0.50 1.18 9.11
CA SER A 65 0.58 0.37 7.90
C SER A 65 0.05 1.08 6.66
N GLN A 66 0.80 0.97 5.55
CA GLN A 66 0.36 1.49 4.24
C GLN A 66 -0.19 0.39 3.33
N THR A 67 0.38 -0.81 3.43
CA THR A 67 0.07 -1.96 2.55
C THR A 67 -0.34 -3.21 3.33
N GLY A 68 -0.66 -3.07 4.62
CA GLY A 68 -1.21 -4.14 5.47
C GLY A 68 -0.19 -5.06 6.14
N THR A 69 1.11 -4.98 5.86
CA THR A 69 2.12 -5.87 6.47
C THR A 69 2.21 -5.71 7.99
N ALA A 70 2.26 -4.45 8.46
CA ALA A 70 2.32 -4.16 9.89
C ALA A 70 1.02 -4.55 10.62
N GLU A 71 -0.14 -4.34 9.96
CA GLU A 71 -1.46 -4.74 10.46
C GLU A 71 -1.57 -6.27 10.60
N ASP A 72 -1.10 -7.03 9.60
CA ASP A 72 -1.07 -8.50 9.65
C ASP A 72 -0.18 -9.01 10.79
N TYR A 73 1.02 -8.44 10.95
CA TYR A 73 1.91 -8.79 12.07
C TYR A 73 1.32 -8.41 13.43
N ALA A 74 0.66 -7.27 13.52
CA ALA A 74 -0.02 -6.83 14.75
C ALA A 74 -1.16 -7.78 15.12
N THR A 75 -1.94 -8.22 14.12
CA THR A 75 -3.00 -9.21 14.28
C THR A 75 -2.45 -10.56 14.74
N LYS A 76 -1.37 -11.04 14.12
CA LYS A 76 -0.69 -12.31 14.50
C LYS A 76 -0.13 -12.24 15.92
N LEU A 77 0.54 -11.15 16.26
CA LEU A 77 1.08 -10.93 17.60
C LEU A 77 -0.03 -10.90 18.65
N SER A 78 -1.10 -10.14 18.39
CA SER A 78 -2.24 -10.02 19.31
C SER A 78 -2.85 -11.37 19.68
N LYS A 79 -3.03 -12.26 18.70
CA LYS A 79 -3.56 -13.61 18.93
C LYS A 79 -2.64 -14.48 19.77
N GLU A 80 -1.34 -14.47 19.47
CA GLU A 80 -0.38 -15.25 20.25
C GLU A 80 -0.21 -14.70 21.67
N LEU A 81 -0.24 -13.37 21.86
CA LEU A 81 -0.24 -12.74 23.19
C LEU A 81 -1.46 -13.17 24.02
N HIS A 82 -2.65 -13.20 23.41
CA HIS A 82 -3.86 -13.67 24.07
C HIS A 82 -3.77 -15.16 24.45
N THR A 83 -3.50 -16.02 23.47
CA THR A 83 -3.52 -17.49 23.65
C THR A 83 -2.39 -18.03 24.53
N LYS A 84 -1.16 -17.50 24.39
CA LYS A 84 0.00 -17.97 25.15
C LYS A 84 0.11 -17.34 26.53
N PHE A 85 -0.21 -16.04 26.67
CA PHE A 85 0.04 -15.30 27.91
C PHE A 85 -1.24 -14.84 28.62
N GLY A 86 -2.43 -15.08 28.05
CA GLY A 86 -3.70 -14.67 28.65
C GLY A 86 -3.90 -13.16 28.68
N LEU A 87 -3.21 -12.41 27.82
CA LEU A 87 -3.38 -10.96 27.71
C LEU A 87 -4.70 -10.63 27.03
N ASN A 88 -5.42 -9.63 27.54
CA ASN A 88 -6.60 -9.07 26.92
C ASN A 88 -6.15 -7.96 25.98
N VAL A 89 -5.89 -8.34 24.73
CA VAL A 89 -5.25 -7.47 23.74
C VAL A 89 -6.29 -6.66 22.97
N LEU A 90 -6.01 -5.37 22.79
CA LEU A 90 -6.61 -4.50 21.79
C LEU A 90 -5.66 -4.41 20.59
N ASN A 91 -6.10 -4.85 19.41
CA ASN A 91 -5.37 -4.62 18.16
C ASN A 91 -5.92 -3.34 17.52
N ALA A 92 -5.07 -2.33 17.31
CA ALA A 92 -5.51 -0.97 17.03
C ALA A 92 -4.77 -0.33 15.84
N ASP A 93 -5.52 0.28 14.93
CA ASP A 93 -4.95 1.27 14.01
C ASP A 93 -4.60 2.54 14.81
N LEU A 94 -3.45 3.14 14.53
CA LEU A 94 -3.08 4.42 15.14
C LEU A 94 -4.06 5.55 14.77
N ALA A 95 -4.73 5.48 13.63
CA ALA A 95 -5.71 6.48 13.18
C ALA A 95 -7.06 6.41 13.92
N ASP A 96 -7.35 5.30 14.61
CA ASP A 96 -8.65 5.10 15.27
C ASP A 96 -8.75 5.79 16.64
N PHE A 97 -7.62 6.26 17.19
CA PHE A 97 -7.55 6.75 18.57
C PHE A 97 -6.85 8.11 18.67
N ASP A 98 -7.27 8.87 19.69
CA ASP A 98 -6.59 10.06 20.16
C ASP A 98 -5.70 9.70 21.36
N PHE A 99 -4.57 10.41 21.51
CA PHE A 99 -3.52 10.05 22.48
C PHE A 99 -3.29 11.13 23.55
N ASP A 100 -4.16 12.13 23.62
CA ASP A 100 -4.00 13.32 24.48
C ASP A 100 -3.96 13.02 25.98
N ASN A 101 -4.50 11.88 26.40
CA ASN A 101 -4.55 11.43 27.79
C ASN A 101 -3.60 10.25 28.07
N LEU A 102 -2.69 9.89 27.16
CA LEU A 102 -1.84 8.70 27.30
C LEU A 102 -0.95 8.72 28.57
N GLN A 103 -0.60 9.90 29.09
CA GLN A 103 0.11 10.08 30.36
C GLN A 103 -0.65 9.50 31.58
N ASP A 104 -1.97 9.38 31.48
CA ASP A 104 -2.84 8.84 32.54
C ASP A 104 -2.96 7.31 32.48
N LEU A 105 -2.17 6.65 31.62
CA LEU A 105 -2.16 5.19 31.45
C LEU A 105 -1.86 4.46 32.77
N GLU A 106 -2.61 3.40 33.03
CA GLU A 106 -2.35 2.52 34.16
C GLU A 106 -0.98 1.80 34.02
N PRO A 107 -0.13 1.73 35.06
CA PRO A 107 1.25 1.19 35.00
C PRO A 107 1.42 -0.28 34.53
N HIS A 108 0.31 -1.00 34.34
CA HIS A 108 0.30 -2.42 34.00
C HIS A 108 -0.12 -2.71 32.56
N CYS A 109 -0.45 -1.68 31.77
CA CYS A 109 -0.80 -1.86 30.37
C CYS A 109 0.46 -1.96 29.49
N LEU A 110 0.57 -3.01 28.67
CA LEU A 110 1.68 -3.19 27.73
C LEU A 110 1.32 -2.65 26.35
N MET A 111 2.23 -1.89 25.72
CA MET A 111 2.03 -1.39 24.36
C MET A 111 3.09 -1.93 23.39
N PHE A 112 2.62 -2.48 22.27
CA PHE A 112 3.45 -3.01 21.19
C PHE A 112 3.21 -2.16 19.95
N PHE A 113 4.26 -1.61 19.35
CA PHE A 113 4.13 -0.79 18.16
C PHE A 113 4.76 -1.49 16.96
N LEU A 114 3.96 -1.78 15.93
CA LEU A 114 4.43 -2.28 14.65
C LEU A 114 4.28 -1.18 13.59
N VAL A 115 5.37 -0.48 13.28
CA VAL A 115 5.29 0.73 12.45
C VAL A 115 6.15 0.61 11.20
N ALA A 116 5.54 0.81 10.04
CA ALA A 116 6.25 0.87 8.78
C ALA A 116 6.80 2.27 8.49
N THR A 117 7.93 2.31 7.79
CA THR A 117 8.47 3.55 7.22
C THR A 117 8.04 3.69 5.77
N TYR A 118 7.58 4.88 5.37
CA TYR A 118 7.13 5.16 4.01
C TYR A 118 7.80 6.43 3.45
N GLY A 119 7.73 6.62 2.13
CA GLY A 119 8.31 7.79 1.46
C GLY A 119 9.79 8.03 1.79
N GLU A 120 10.13 9.26 2.16
CA GLU A 120 11.49 9.68 2.52
C GLU A 120 11.73 9.62 4.04
N GLY A 121 11.33 8.52 4.68
CA GLY A 121 11.46 8.36 6.14
C GLY A 121 10.26 8.88 6.93
N GLU A 122 9.10 9.00 6.28
CA GLU A 122 7.86 9.52 6.83
C GLU A 122 7.01 8.38 7.43
N PRO A 123 6.15 8.67 8.42
CA PRO A 123 5.16 7.71 8.90
C PRO A 123 4.19 7.30 7.78
N THR A 124 3.56 6.14 7.94
CA THR A 124 2.42 5.73 7.09
C THR A 124 1.25 6.69 7.25
N ASP A 125 0.37 6.76 6.26
CA ASP A 125 -0.74 7.73 6.25
C ASP A 125 -1.61 7.62 7.54
N ASN A 126 -1.86 6.40 8.01
CA ASN A 126 -2.64 6.12 9.23
C ASN A 126 -1.91 6.45 10.55
N ALA A 127 -0.62 6.81 10.50
CA ALA A 127 0.18 7.12 11.67
C ALA A 127 0.58 8.61 11.75
N VAL A 128 0.23 9.42 10.75
CA VAL A 128 0.65 10.83 10.67
C VAL A 128 0.19 11.63 11.90
N GLU A 129 -1.08 11.51 12.28
CA GLU A 129 -1.63 12.26 13.44
C GLU A 129 -0.96 11.86 14.75
N PHE A 130 -0.74 10.56 14.97
CA PHE A 130 0.01 10.05 16.12
C PHE A 130 1.43 10.61 16.19
N PHE A 131 2.18 10.63 15.07
CA PHE A 131 3.53 11.19 15.07
C PHE A 131 3.57 12.71 15.25
N ASN A 132 2.54 13.43 14.76
CA ASN A 132 2.40 14.86 15.02
C ASN A 132 2.17 15.13 16.50
N TRP A 133 1.26 14.40 17.14
CA TRP A 133 1.06 14.47 18.59
C TRP A 133 2.35 14.11 19.35
N LEU A 134 3.02 13.03 18.96
CA LEU A 134 4.26 12.56 19.60
C LEU A 134 5.38 13.62 19.55
N ASP A 135 5.48 14.36 18.44
CA ASP A 135 6.51 15.39 18.26
C ASP A 135 6.20 16.69 19.01
N ASN A 136 4.93 17.08 19.08
CA ASN A 136 4.53 18.44 19.47
C ASN A 136 3.82 18.53 20.82
N GLU A 137 3.16 17.46 21.27
CA GLU A 137 2.19 17.49 22.38
C GLU A 137 2.48 16.44 23.46
N ALA A 138 3.05 15.30 23.08
CA ALA A 138 3.39 14.24 24.03
C ALA A 138 4.38 14.71 25.11
N ASP A 139 4.02 14.47 26.36
CA ASP A 139 4.82 14.76 27.55
C ASP A 139 5.10 13.46 28.33
N ASP A 140 5.48 13.54 29.61
CA ASP A 140 5.81 12.42 30.50
C ASP A 140 5.02 11.11 30.27
N MET A 141 5.75 10.05 29.92
CA MET A 141 5.25 8.69 29.66
C MET A 141 5.80 7.67 30.67
N ALA A 142 6.15 8.07 31.90
CA ALA A 142 6.78 7.20 32.89
C ALA A 142 6.00 5.90 33.22
N ASN A 143 4.68 5.89 33.03
CA ASN A 143 3.83 4.71 33.27
C ASN A 143 3.75 3.76 32.06
N LEU A 144 4.26 4.16 30.89
CA LEU A 144 4.16 3.39 29.67
C LEU A 144 5.24 2.31 29.61
N LYS A 145 4.83 1.04 29.51
CA LYS A 145 5.71 -0.08 29.15
C LYS A 145 5.52 -0.44 27.69
N TYR A 146 6.60 -0.42 26.91
CA TYR A 146 6.50 -0.61 25.47
C TYR A 146 7.60 -1.45 24.82
N THR A 147 7.33 -1.86 23.58
CA THR A 147 8.33 -2.29 22.61
C THR A 147 7.91 -1.87 21.21
N VAL A 148 8.88 -1.80 20.29
CA VAL A 148 8.68 -1.39 18.90
C VAL A 148 9.30 -2.41 17.97
N PHE A 149 8.57 -2.76 16.91
CA PHE A 149 9.08 -3.44 15.72
C PHE A 149 8.91 -2.52 14.51
N GLY A 150 10.03 -2.08 13.95
CA GLY A 150 10.04 -1.26 12.74
C GLY A 150 9.99 -2.15 11.50
N LEU A 151 9.14 -1.79 10.53
CA LEU A 151 9.15 -2.38 9.20
C LEU A 151 9.80 -1.39 8.23
N GLY A 152 10.94 -1.76 7.65
CA GLY A 152 11.66 -0.94 6.70
C GLY A 152 12.24 -1.75 5.54
N ASN A 153 12.95 -1.04 4.68
CA ASN A 153 13.64 -1.62 3.55
C ASN A 153 15.00 -0.93 3.38
N SER A 154 16.10 -1.67 3.51
CA SER A 154 17.46 -1.13 3.46
C SER A 154 17.91 -0.65 2.07
N THR A 155 17.09 -0.83 1.04
CA THR A 155 17.32 -0.20 -0.26
C THR A 155 17.03 1.30 -0.26
N TYR A 156 16.22 1.77 0.70
CA TYR A 156 15.91 3.19 0.90
C TYR A 156 16.94 3.86 1.81
N GLU A 157 17.15 5.17 1.64
CA GLU A 157 18.11 5.95 2.44
C GLU A 157 17.71 5.99 3.93
N PHE A 158 16.43 6.22 4.20
CA PHE A 158 15.89 6.35 5.55
C PHE A 158 15.37 5.02 6.11
N HIS A 159 16.24 4.00 6.11
CA HIS A 159 15.90 2.66 6.57
C HIS A 159 15.33 2.66 8.00
N ASN A 160 14.08 2.19 8.16
CA ASN A 160 13.40 2.04 9.45
C ASN A 160 13.26 3.35 10.26
N ALA A 161 13.32 4.52 9.61
CA ALA A 161 13.37 5.82 10.29
C ALA A 161 12.21 6.07 11.27
N VAL A 162 11.01 5.62 10.93
CA VAL A 162 9.79 5.80 11.75
C VAL A 162 9.87 4.98 13.04
N GLY A 163 10.26 3.71 12.95
CA GLY A 163 10.44 2.84 14.12
C GLY A 163 11.59 3.31 15.01
N VAL A 164 12.69 3.77 14.41
CA VAL A 164 13.83 4.38 15.14
C VAL A 164 13.37 5.61 15.91
N LYS A 165 12.67 6.53 15.23
CA LYS A 165 12.15 7.77 15.82
C LYS A 165 11.21 7.48 16.98
N LEU A 166 10.22 6.60 16.78
CA LEU A 166 9.25 6.23 17.82
C LEU A 166 9.95 5.66 19.06
N ASN A 167 10.84 4.68 18.85
CA ASN A 167 11.57 4.07 19.94
C ASN A 167 12.37 5.11 20.74
N GLN A 168 13.10 6.01 20.07
CA GLN A 168 13.91 7.04 20.74
C GLN A 168 13.05 8.06 21.47
N LYS A 169 11.94 8.49 20.85
CA LYS A 169 11.07 9.53 21.40
C LYS A 169 10.36 9.04 22.66
N LEU A 170 9.78 7.83 22.64
CA LEU A 170 9.18 7.23 23.84
C LEU A 170 10.18 7.08 25.00
N GLU A 171 11.41 6.62 24.72
CA GLU A 171 12.47 6.51 25.73
C GLU A 171 12.84 7.87 26.33
N SER A 172 12.93 8.92 25.49
CA SER A 172 13.20 10.29 25.96
C SER A 172 12.06 10.94 26.75
N LEU A 173 10.82 10.44 26.59
CA LEU A 173 9.65 10.83 27.37
C LEU A 173 9.50 10.02 28.67
N GLY A 174 10.44 9.11 28.97
CA GLY A 174 10.46 8.36 30.23
C GLY A 174 9.78 6.99 30.19
N ALA A 175 9.27 6.56 29.03
CA ALA A 175 8.64 5.24 28.90
C ALA A 175 9.65 4.09 29.11
N GLU A 176 9.20 3.01 29.76
CA GLU A 176 10.01 1.83 30.04
C GLU A 176 9.94 0.83 28.87
N ARG A 177 11.07 0.59 28.23
CA ARG A 177 11.17 -0.42 27.17
C ARG A 177 11.45 -1.81 27.77
N PHE A 178 10.50 -2.73 27.67
CA PHE A 178 10.66 -4.09 28.22
C PHE A 178 11.34 -5.07 27.25
N LEU A 179 11.42 -4.73 25.96
CA LEU A 179 12.13 -5.52 24.94
C LEU A 179 12.87 -4.57 23.98
N PRO A 180 14.14 -4.85 23.63
CA PRO A 180 14.87 -4.06 22.65
C PRO A 180 14.13 -3.87 21.32
N TYR A 181 14.39 -2.73 20.68
CA TYR A 181 13.83 -2.38 19.38
C TYR A 181 14.17 -3.43 18.31
N GLY A 182 13.16 -3.95 17.63
CA GLY A 182 13.31 -4.85 16.48
C GLY A 182 13.18 -4.13 15.15
N GLN A 183 13.88 -4.63 14.11
CA GLN A 183 13.84 -4.09 12.76
C GLN A 183 13.68 -5.22 11.76
N GLY A 184 12.67 -5.12 10.90
CA GLY A 184 12.53 -5.97 9.71
C GLY A 184 13.05 -5.27 8.46
N ASP A 185 13.63 -6.06 7.54
CA ASP A 185 14.18 -5.57 6.27
C ASP A 185 13.55 -6.28 5.05
N ASP A 186 12.69 -5.56 4.34
CA ASP A 186 12.04 -6.05 3.13
C ASP A 186 12.98 -6.06 1.93
N GLY A 187 14.03 -5.22 1.93
CA GLY A 187 15.01 -5.14 0.85
C GLY A 187 15.89 -6.38 0.73
N LEU A 188 16.09 -7.08 1.85
CA LEU A 188 16.75 -8.38 1.92
C LEU A 188 15.78 -9.56 1.77
N GLY A 189 14.47 -9.28 1.72
CA GLY A 189 13.42 -10.29 1.75
C GLY A 189 13.39 -11.10 3.05
N THR A 190 13.80 -10.49 4.17
CA THR A 190 13.88 -11.16 5.49
C THR A 190 12.80 -10.73 6.46
N MET A 191 11.97 -9.75 6.10
CA MET A 191 10.90 -9.16 6.92
C MET A 191 10.12 -10.15 7.81
N ASP A 192 9.64 -11.27 7.26
CA ASP A 192 8.90 -12.29 8.05
C ASP A 192 9.78 -12.99 9.08
N GLU A 193 11.01 -13.39 8.72
CA GLU A 193 11.92 -14.04 9.67
C GLU A 193 12.46 -13.07 10.72
N ASP A 194 12.63 -11.78 10.38
CA ASP A 194 13.02 -10.73 11.32
C ASP A 194 11.91 -10.50 12.35
N PHE A 195 10.65 -10.44 11.90
CA PHE A 195 9.48 -10.38 12.77
C PHE A 195 9.37 -11.61 13.68
N LEU A 196 9.51 -12.82 13.12
CA LEU A 196 9.46 -14.05 13.92
C LEU A 196 10.55 -14.08 14.97
N ALA A 197 11.79 -13.69 14.63
CA ALA A 197 12.89 -13.63 15.58
C ALA A 197 12.63 -12.63 16.71
N TRP A 198 12.12 -11.44 16.39
CA TRP A 198 11.74 -10.43 17.38
C TRP A 198 10.57 -10.89 18.25
N LYS A 199 9.56 -11.55 17.68
CA LYS A 199 8.40 -12.09 18.38
C LYS A 199 8.80 -13.14 19.43
N GLU A 200 9.70 -14.07 19.08
CA GLU A 200 10.19 -15.05 20.06
C GLU A 200 10.95 -14.37 21.21
N GLN A 201 11.80 -13.36 20.93
CA GLN A 201 12.45 -12.57 21.98
C GLN A 201 11.43 -11.81 22.85
N CYS A 202 10.34 -11.33 22.23
CA CYS A 202 9.24 -10.69 22.94
C CYS A 202 8.58 -11.65 23.94
N PHE A 203 8.34 -12.88 23.53
CA PHE A 203 7.77 -13.91 24.40
C PHE A 203 8.72 -14.28 25.55
N ASP A 204 10.02 -14.38 25.26
CA ASP A 204 11.05 -14.59 26.29
C ASP A 204 11.07 -13.43 27.30
N SER A 205 10.96 -12.18 26.85
CA SER A 205 10.91 -11.02 27.75
C SER A 205 9.65 -11.02 28.62
N LEU A 206 8.47 -11.29 28.03
CA LEU A 206 7.21 -11.38 28.79
C LEU A 206 7.31 -12.43 29.92
N LYS A 207 7.96 -13.57 29.65
CA LYS A 207 8.15 -14.66 30.61
C LYS A 207 9.20 -14.32 31.68
N ASN A 208 10.36 -13.85 31.27
CA ASN A 208 11.53 -13.75 32.14
C ASN A 208 11.57 -12.42 32.91
N GLU A 209 11.19 -11.31 32.26
CA GLU A 209 11.27 -9.96 32.83
C GLU A 209 9.94 -9.51 33.43
N LEU A 210 8.82 -9.86 32.80
CA LEU A 210 7.47 -9.47 33.24
C LEU A 210 6.71 -10.61 33.94
N HIS A 211 7.31 -11.80 34.04
CA HIS A 211 6.82 -12.94 34.80
C HIS A 211 5.42 -13.46 34.37
N PHE A 212 5.07 -13.33 33.09
CA PHE A 212 3.88 -13.98 32.55
C PHE A 212 4.07 -15.50 32.41
N GLU A 213 3.01 -16.26 32.68
CA GLU A 213 2.98 -17.70 32.44
C GLU A 213 2.68 -17.98 30.97
N GLU A 214 3.56 -18.75 30.33
CA GLU A 214 3.39 -19.19 28.94
C GLU A 214 2.61 -20.51 28.89
N LYS A 215 1.51 -20.53 28.15
CA LYS A 215 0.66 -21.69 27.90
C LYS A 215 0.94 -22.30 26.53
N GLU A 216 0.60 -23.58 26.37
CA GLU A 216 0.65 -24.22 25.06
C GLU A 216 -0.31 -23.53 24.09
N LEU A 217 0.15 -23.32 22.85
CA LEU A 217 -0.64 -22.68 21.81
C LEU A 217 -1.81 -23.60 21.39
N VAL A 218 -3.01 -23.23 21.80
CA VAL A 218 -4.27 -23.83 21.33
C VAL A 218 -4.96 -22.81 20.43
N TYR A 219 -5.43 -23.24 19.26
CA TYR A 219 -6.20 -22.35 18.39
C TYR A 219 -7.55 -22.04 19.02
N GLU A 220 -7.76 -20.76 19.31
CA GLU A 220 -9.04 -20.20 19.75
C GLU A 220 -9.55 -19.24 18.66
N PRO A 221 -10.70 -19.51 18.03
CA PRO A 221 -11.22 -18.66 16.98
C PRO A 221 -11.62 -17.29 17.54
N SER A 222 -11.32 -16.23 16.81
CA SER A 222 -11.80 -14.87 17.12
C SER A 222 -13.24 -14.64 16.66
N TYR A 223 -13.74 -15.51 15.77
CA TYR A 223 -15.05 -15.37 15.15
C TYR A 223 -15.89 -16.63 15.26
N ARG A 224 -17.22 -16.44 15.25
CA ARG A 224 -18.21 -17.50 15.04
C ARG A 224 -18.74 -17.39 13.62
N LEU A 225 -18.65 -18.49 12.87
CA LEU A 225 -19.26 -18.63 11.56
C LEU A 225 -20.52 -19.47 11.66
N THR A 226 -21.63 -18.94 11.16
CA THR A 226 -22.92 -19.63 11.12
C THR A 226 -23.45 -19.64 9.68
N ILE A 227 -23.58 -20.83 9.09
CA ILE A 227 -24.17 -20.98 7.74
C ILE A 227 -25.67 -20.74 7.84
N ASP A 228 -26.18 -19.91 6.94
CA ASP A 228 -27.61 -19.59 6.82
C ASP A 228 -28.18 -20.24 5.56
N GLU A 229 -28.73 -21.44 5.72
CA GLU A 229 -29.34 -22.21 4.62
C GLU A 229 -30.66 -21.60 4.11
N SER A 230 -31.16 -20.53 4.74
CA SER A 230 -32.33 -19.79 4.27
C SER A 230 -31.99 -18.69 3.25
N LEU A 231 -30.71 -18.32 3.16
CA LEU A 231 -30.20 -17.30 2.26
C LEU A 231 -29.45 -17.92 1.06
N SER A 232 -29.43 -17.16 -0.02
CA SER A 232 -28.73 -17.47 -1.25
C SER A 232 -27.88 -16.27 -1.70
N ALA A 233 -26.91 -16.52 -2.58
CA ALA A 233 -26.07 -15.48 -3.17
C ALA A 233 -26.88 -14.36 -3.89
N LEU A 234 -28.10 -14.65 -4.33
CA LEU A 234 -28.93 -13.71 -5.08
C LEU A 234 -29.74 -12.76 -4.18
N ASP A 235 -29.77 -13.00 -2.87
CA ASP A 235 -30.58 -12.19 -1.97
C ASP A 235 -30.02 -10.75 -1.85
N PRO A 236 -30.89 -9.72 -1.80
CA PRO A 236 -30.46 -8.32 -1.86
C PRO A 236 -29.46 -7.92 -0.78
N GLY A 237 -29.54 -8.49 0.44
CA GLY A 237 -28.66 -8.17 1.56
C GLY A 237 -27.40 -9.05 1.70
N VAL A 238 -27.22 -10.03 0.81
CA VAL A 238 -26.06 -10.95 0.85
C VAL A 238 -24.92 -10.36 0.03
N TYR A 239 -23.73 -10.33 0.61
CA TYR A 239 -22.50 -9.92 -0.07
C TYR A 239 -21.95 -11.05 -0.94
N ASN A 240 -21.49 -10.69 -2.14
CA ASN A 240 -20.78 -11.55 -3.08
C ASN A 240 -19.38 -11.02 -3.41
N GLY A 241 -18.87 -10.06 -2.63
CA GLY A 241 -17.55 -9.45 -2.82
C GLY A 241 -17.60 -7.98 -3.21
N GLU A 242 -18.77 -7.34 -3.06
CA GLU A 242 -18.87 -5.89 -3.15
C GLU A 242 -17.87 -5.22 -2.19
N PRO A 243 -17.19 -4.12 -2.59
CA PRO A 243 -16.08 -3.57 -1.81
C PRO A 243 -16.42 -3.19 -0.36
N ASN A 244 -17.66 -2.73 -0.12
CA ASN A 244 -18.17 -2.40 1.21
C ASN A 244 -19.71 -2.37 1.21
N LYS A 245 -20.29 -2.11 2.38
CA LYS A 245 -21.74 -2.06 2.61
C LYS A 245 -22.49 -1.08 1.72
N LYS A 246 -21.89 0.04 1.32
CA LYS A 246 -22.56 1.04 0.48
C LYS A 246 -22.88 0.49 -0.91
N TYR A 247 -22.11 -0.47 -1.42
CA TYR A 247 -22.34 -1.08 -2.73
C TYR A 247 -23.50 -2.08 -2.77
N ILE A 248 -24.05 -2.45 -1.61
CA ILE A 248 -25.26 -3.27 -1.49
C ILE A 248 -26.47 -2.41 -1.15
N ASP A 249 -26.24 -1.31 -0.44
CA ASP A 249 -27.28 -0.33 -0.12
C ASP A 249 -27.71 0.46 -1.37
N GLN A 250 -28.96 0.27 -1.80
CA GLN A 250 -29.52 0.92 -2.98
C GLN A 250 -29.84 2.41 -2.77
N THR A 251 -29.68 2.93 -1.55
CA THR A 251 -30.03 4.32 -1.22
C THR A 251 -28.88 5.31 -1.38
N THR A 252 -27.64 4.83 -1.52
CA THR A 252 -26.45 5.68 -1.58
C THR A 252 -26.09 6.07 -3.01
N ASP A 253 -25.82 7.36 -3.25
CA ASP A 253 -25.21 7.81 -4.51
C ASP A 253 -23.72 7.43 -4.56
N LEU A 254 -23.43 6.27 -5.16
CA LEU A 254 -22.08 5.71 -5.31
C LEU A 254 -21.15 6.52 -6.22
N THR A 255 -21.63 7.60 -6.83
CA THR A 255 -20.81 8.52 -7.64
C THR A 255 -20.16 9.62 -6.81
N ARG A 256 -20.53 9.75 -5.54
CA ARG A 256 -20.01 10.76 -4.62
C ARG A 256 -19.17 10.15 -3.51
N GLY A 257 -17.93 10.61 -3.44
CA GLY A 257 -16.99 10.30 -2.38
C GLY A 257 -17.31 10.95 -1.02
N PRO A 258 -16.38 10.91 -0.05
CA PRO A 258 -14.95 10.67 -0.25
C PRO A 258 -14.65 9.26 -0.78
N PHE A 259 -13.68 9.19 -1.71
CA PHE A 259 -13.19 7.92 -2.22
C PHE A 259 -11.78 7.68 -1.70
N ASP A 260 -11.60 6.58 -0.97
CA ASP A 260 -10.39 6.25 -0.22
C ASP A 260 -10.22 4.73 -0.08
N HIS A 261 -9.34 4.31 0.84
CA HIS A 261 -9.04 2.92 1.13
C HIS A 261 -10.19 2.14 1.77
N THR A 262 -11.25 2.81 2.24
CA THR A 262 -12.47 2.18 2.78
C THR A 262 -13.63 2.23 1.77
N HIS A 263 -13.64 3.25 0.90
CA HIS A 263 -14.69 3.45 -0.09
C HIS A 263 -14.12 3.75 -1.49
N PRO A 264 -13.94 2.74 -2.36
CA PRO A 264 -13.48 2.99 -3.73
C PRO A 264 -14.62 3.50 -4.62
N TYR A 265 -14.27 4.03 -5.79
CA TYR A 265 -15.18 4.29 -6.92
C TYR A 265 -15.06 3.16 -7.96
N LEU A 266 -16.18 2.67 -8.51
CA LEU A 266 -16.17 1.70 -9.62
C LEU A 266 -15.96 2.38 -10.96
N ALA A 267 -14.70 2.57 -11.35
CA ALA A 267 -14.33 3.23 -12.60
C ALA A 267 -14.32 2.25 -13.79
N PRO A 268 -15.04 2.54 -14.88
CA PRO A 268 -14.93 1.75 -16.10
C PRO A 268 -13.59 2.01 -16.80
N ILE A 269 -12.99 0.94 -17.34
CA ILE A 269 -11.81 1.05 -18.19
C ILE A 269 -12.26 1.36 -19.61
N LEU A 270 -12.01 2.57 -20.10
CA LEU A 270 -12.39 3.02 -21.44
C LEU A 270 -11.54 2.37 -22.52
N LYS A 271 -10.24 2.29 -22.25
CA LYS A 271 -9.24 1.76 -23.17
C LYS A 271 -8.16 1.02 -22.42
N SER A 272 -7.65 0.00 -23.08
CA SER A 272 -6.51 -0.77 -22.63
C SER A 272 -5.65 -1.12 -23.84
N LYS A 273 -4.33 -1.13 -23.66
CA LYS A 273 -3.39 -1.36 -24.75
C LYS A 273 -2.11 -2.02 -24.26
N GLU A 274 -1.70 -3.10 -24.92
CA GLU A 274 -0.33 -3.63 -24.84
C GLU A 274 0.70 -2.60 -25.35
N LEU A 275 1.69 -2.29 -24.52
CA LEU A 275 2.76 -1.35 -24.80
C LEU A 275 4.05 -2.02 -25.29
N PHE A 276 4.27 -3.29 -24.94
CA PHE A 276 5.44 -4.04 -25.40
C PHE A 276 5.17 -4.76 -26.72
N SER A 277 6.18 -4.88 -27.57
CA SER A 277 6.18 -5.82 -28.70
C SER A 277 6.86 -7.15 -28.38
N SER A 278 7.35 -7.31 -27.14
CA SER A 278 7.95 -8.55 -26.64
C SER A 278 6.92 -9.67 -26.55
N LYS A 279 7.38 -10.92 -26.74
CA LYS A 279 6.56 -12.12 -26.52
C LYS A 279 6.64 -12.66 -25.09
N ASP A 280 7.74 -12.36 -24.40
CA ASP A 280 8.04 -12.94 -23.08
C ASP A 280 7.65 -12.02 -21.93
N ARG A 281 7.37 -10.75 -22.23
CA ARG A 281 6.99 -9.72 -21.25
C ARG A 281 5.84 -8.91 -21.82
N SER A 282 4.99 -8.42 -20.92
CA SER A 282 3.86 -7.57 -21.26
C SER A 282 3.87 -6.34 -20.36
N CYS A 283 3.40 -5.22 -20.90
CA CYS A 283 3.10 -4.02 -20.13
C CYS A 283 1.82 -3.39 -20.68
N VAL A 284 0.84 -3.17 -19.82
CA VAL A 284 -0.46 -2.65 -20.21
C VAL A 284 -0.61 -1.19 -19.83
N HIS A 285 -1.10 -0.42 -20.79
CA HIS A 285 -1.69 0.89 -20.58
C HIS A 285 -3.18 0.72 -20.31
N ILE A 286 -3.71 1.42 -19.31
CA ILE A 286 -5.13 1.37 -18.92
C ILE A 286 -5.62 2.81 -18.70
N GLU A 287 -6.78 3.14 -19.27
CA GLU A 287 -7.49 4.42 -19.09
C GLU A 287 -8.79 4.21 -18.31
N PHE A 288 -8.85 4.72 -17.07
CA PHE A 288 -10.06 4.70 -16.23
C PHE A 288 -10.89 5.97 -16.43
N ASP A 289 -12.19 5.83 -16.68
CA ASP A 289 -13.14 6.95 -16.69
C ASP A 289 -13.54 7.32 -15.26
N VAL A 290 -13.37 8.58 -14.91
CA VAL A 290 -13.84 9.13 -13.63
C VAL A 290 -14.86 10.26 -13.82
N SER A 291 -15.29 10.53 -15.06
CA SER A 291 -16.28 11.58 -15.39
C SER A 291 -17.64 11.39 -14.70
N GLY A 292 -18.00 10.13 -14.43
CA GLY A 292 -19.22 9.75 -13.73
C GLY A 292 -19.15 9.91 -12.21
N SER A 293 -18.14 10.59 -11.66
CA SER A 293 -17.94 10.72 -10.21
C SER A 293 -17.41 12.10 -9.83
N ASN A 294 -17.33 12.37 -8.51
CA ASN A 294 -16.59 13.53 -7.99
C ASN A 294 -15.10 13.22 -7.67
N LEU A 295 -14.58 12.05 -8.09
CA LEU A 295 -13.18 11.69 -7.91
C LEU A 295 -12.27 12.67 -8.67
N LYS A 296 -11.24 13.17 -7.98
CA LYS A 296 -10.27 14.11 -8.54
C LYS A 296 -8.86 13.61 -8.25
N TYR A 297 -7.96 13.91 -9.17
CA TYR A 297 -6.53 13.65 -9.04
C TYR A 297 -5.72 14.85 -9.50
N SER A 298 -4.49 14.93 -9.01
CA SER A 298 -3.45 15.83 -9.50
C SER A 298 -2.38 15.02 -10.20
N THR A 299 -1.72 15.61 -11.18
CA THR A 299 -0.64 14.94 -11.92
C THR A 299 0.49 14.55 -10.96
N GLY A 300 0.92 13.29 -11.03
CA GLY A 300 1.90 12.70 -10.12
C GLY A 300 1.29 11.99 -8.89
N ASP A 301 -0.03 12.04 -8.69
CA ASP A 301 -0.72 11.18 -7.71
C ASP A 301 -0.66 9.69 -8.11
N HIS A 302 -1.08 8.83 -7.17
CA HIS A 302 -1.19 7.39 -7.38
C HIS A 302 -2.65 6.96 -7.52
N LEU A 303 -2.90 5.93 -8.33
CA LEU A 303 -4.17 5.24 -8.39
C LEU A 303 -4.04 3.88 -7.70
N ALA A 304 -4.85 3.63 -6.68
CA ALA A 304 -4.99 2.31 -6.08
C ALA A 304 -6.05 1.52 -6.85
N VAL A 305 -5.69 0.33 -7.31
CA VAL A 305 -6.61 -0.58 -8.02
C VAL A 305 -6.88 -1.80 -7.15
N TRP A 306 -8.15 -2.04 -6.87
CA TRP A 306 -8.60 -3.12 -6.00
C TRP A 306 -8.74 -4.40 -6.83
N PRO A 307 -7.95 -5.45 -6.53
CA PRO A 307 -7.96 -6.66 -7.35
C PRO A 307 -9.04 -7.67 -6.92
N SER A 308 -9.11 -8.75 -7.68
CA SER A 308 -9.76 -10.01 -7.31
C SER A 308 -8.82 -11.15 -7.66
N ASN A 309 -8.84 -12.24 -6.90
CA ASN A 309 -8.02 -13.42 -7.20
C ASN A 309 -8.39 -14.08 -8.53
N SER A 310 -7.40 -14.70 -9.17
CA SER A 310 -7.61 -15.45 -10.42
C SER A 310 -8.39 -16.74 -10.15
N SER A 311 -9.23 -17.13 -11.10
CA SER A 311 -10.06 -18.34 -10.99
C SER A 311 -9.20 -19.59 -10.74
N GLU A 312 -8.03 -19.70 -11.37
CA GLU A 312 -7.16 -20.86 -11.20
C GLU A 312 -6.55 -20.97 -9.79
N ASN A 313 -6.27 -19.84 -9.14
CA ASN A 313 -5.79 -19.84 -7.76
C ASN A 313 -6.93 -20.15 -6.78
N ILE A 314 -8.15 -19.70 -7.09
CA ILE A 314 -9.35 -20.05 -6.33
C ILE A 314 -9.63 -21.55 -6.46
N ASP A 315 -9.62 -22.12 -7.65
CA ASP A 315 -9.82 -23.55 -7.88
C ASP A 315 -8.81 -24.40 -7.09
N LEU A 316 -7.54 -23.99 -7.10
CA LEU A 316 -6.48 -24.65 -6.33
C LEU A 316 -6.74 -24.55 -4.81
N PHE A 317 -7.15 -23.38 -4.34
CA PHE A 317 -7.47 -23.14 -2.93
C PHE A 317 -8.68 -23.95 -2.46
N VAL A 318 -9.75 -23.96 -3.26
CA VAL A 318 -10.97 -24.72 -3.02
C VAL A 318 -10.67 -26.21 -2.92
N LYS A 319 -9.90 -26.73 -3.89
CA LYS A 319 -9.43 -28.12 -3.86
C LYS A 319 -8.58 -28.43 -2.64
N CYS A 320 -7.68 -27.52 -2.27
CA CYS A 320 -6.80 -27.69 -1.10
C CYS A 320 -7.61 -27.86 0.18
N PHE A 321 -8.72 -27.15 0.34
CA PHE A 321 -9.50 -27.15 1.59
C PHE A 321 -10.86 -27.86 1.49
N ALA A 322 -11.13 -28.56 0.37
CA ALA A 322 -12.38 -29.26 0.10
C ALA A 322 -13.63 -28.37 0.29
N LEU A 323 -13.64 -27.20 -0.36
CA LEU A 323 -14.68 -26.17 -0.23
C LEU A 323 -15.70 -26.17 -1.38
N GLU A 324 -15.65 -27.12 -2.30
CA GLU A 324 -16.45 -27.16 -3.54
C GLU A 324 -17.96 -27.02 -3.24
N ASP A 325 -18.47 -27.79 -2.27
CA ASP A 325 -19.89 -27.79 -1.88
C ASP A 325 -20.29 -26.61 -0.98
N LYS A 326 -19.36 -25.70 -0.68
CA LYS A 326 -19.57 -24.55 0.22
C LYS A 326 -19.50 -23.21 -0.49
N LEU A 327 -18.96 -23.13 -1.71
CA LEU A 327 -18.68 -21.87 -2.39
C LEU A 327 -19.88 -20.92 -2.42
N GLU A 328 -21.05 -21.42 -2.79
CA GLU A 328 -22.28 -20.64 -2.93
C GLU A 328 -23.06 -20.47 -1.62
N LYS A 329 -22.65 -21.17 -0.54
CA LYS A 329 -23.33 -21.08 0.74
C LYS A 329 -23.10 -19.73 1.39
N VAL A 330 -24.15 -19.20 2.02
CA VAL A 330 -24.13 -17.93 2.74
C VAL A 330 -23.85 -18.18 4.22
N PHE A 331 -23.04 -17.34 4.84
CA PHE A 331 -22.79 -17.39 6.28
C PHE A 331 -22.72 -16.00 6.91
N HIS A 332 -23.05 -15.97 8.20
CA HIS A 332 -22.82 -14.85 9.11
C HIS A 332 -21.50 -15.03 9.83
N LEU A 333 -20.76 -13.94 10.01
CA LEU A 333 -19.51 -13.91 10.79
C LEU A 333 -19.66 -12.92 11.95
N GLU A 334 -19.62 -13.44 13.17
CA GLU A 334 -19.77 -12.65 14.39
C GLU A 334 -18.46 -12.64 15.16
N SER A 335 -18.04 -11.48 15.64
CA SER A 335 -16.89 -11.39 16.54
C SER A 335 -17.24 -11.98 17.91
N LEU A 336 -16.29 -12.73 18.48
CA LEU A 336 -16.39 -13.25 19.85
C LEU A 336 -15.84 -12.26 20.89
N ASP A 337 -15.19 -11.19 20.45
CA ASP A 337 -14.65 -10.09 21.27
C ASP A 337 -15.11 -8.74 20.69
N SER A 338 -15.66 -7.86 21.54
CA SER A 338 -16.25 -6.58 21.10
C SER A 338 -15.24 -5.62 20.45
N THR A 339 -13.94 -5.81 20.66
CA THR A 339 -12.89 -4.96 20.07
C THR A 339 -12.31 -5.54 18.80
N VAL A 340 -12.74 -6.72 18.36
CA VAL A 340 -12.30 -7.34 17.12
C VAL A 340 -13.32 -7.03 16.03
N GLN A 341 -12.90 -6.29 15.02
CA GLN A 341 -13.74 -5.95 13.87
C GLN A 341 -13.86 -7.12 12.91
N VAL A 342 -15.05 -7.28 12.33
CA VAL A 342 -15.25 -8.28 11.27
C VAL A 342 -14.53 -7.79 10.00
N PRO A 343 -13.64 -8.60 9.39
CA PRO A 343 -12.72 -8.13 8.36
C PRO A 343 -13.37 -7.83 7.00
N PHE A 344 -14.64 -8.18 6.84
CA PHE A 344 -15.44 -7.92 5.65
C PHE A 344 -16.92 -7.93 6.01
N PRO A 345 -17.79 -7.31 5.19
CA PRO A 345 -19.22 -7.31 5.46
C PRO A 345 -19.84 -8.72 5.41
N THR A 346 -20.91 -8.93 6.18
CA THR A 346 -21.61 -10.21 6.34
C THR A 346 -23.12 -9.95 6.49
N PRO A 347 -24.04 -10.84 6.04
CA PRO A 347 -23.85 -12.20 5.49
C PRO A 347 -23.17 -12.26 4.12
N ILE A 348 -22.30 -13.24 3.90
CA ILE A 348 -21.45 -13.33 2.70
C ILE A 348 -21.27 -14.79 2.24
N THR A 349 -20.93 -15.01 0.98
CA THR A 349 -20.58 -16.34 0.46
C THR A 349 -19.12 -16.72 0.72
N PHE A 350 -18.81 -18.02 0.75
CA PHE A 350 -17.42 -18.50 0.87
C PHE A 350 -16.58 -18.05 -0.33
N GLU A 351 -17.16 -18.15 -1.53
CA GLU A 351 -16.52 -17.76 -2.79
C GLU A 351 -16.09 -16.29 -2.78
N ALA A 352 -16.98 -15.39 -2.32
CA ALA A 352 -16.72 -13.96 -2.24
C ALA A 352 -15.52 -13.63 -1.35
N VAL A 353 -15.41 -14.30 -0.19
CA VAL A 353 -14.28 -14.12 0.73
C VAL A 353 -12.97 -14.53 0.08
N ILE A 354 -12.96 -15.69 -0.58
CA ILE A 354 -11.76 -16.22 -1.26
C ILE A 354 -11.38 -15.33 -2.46
N ARG A 355 -12.34 -14.84 -3.24
CA ARG A 355 -12.09 -14.05 -4.45
C ARG A 355 -11.69 -12.60 -4.16
N HIS A 356 -12.36 -11.96 -3.22
CA HIS A 356 -12.33 -10.49 -3.07
C HIS A 356 -11.72 -9.99 -1.76
N HIS A 357 -11.60 -10.84 -0.73
CA HIS A 357 -11.21 -10.38 0.60
C HIS A 357 -9.91 -10.97 1.14
N LYS A 358 -9.43 -12.10 0.59
CA LYS A 358 -8.25 -12.80 1.12
C LYS A 358 -7.13 -12.92 0.11
N GLU A 359 -5.91 -12.61 0.53
CA GLU A 359 -4.69 -12.73 -0.27
C GLU A 359 -4.24 -14.21 -0.28
N ILE A 360 -4.92 -15.04 -1.08
CA ILE A 360 -4.62 -16.48 -1.19
C ILE A 360 -3.35 -16.78 -2.00
N SER A 361 -2.76 -15.74 -2.59
CA SER A 361 -1.55 -15.80 -3.40
C SER A 361 -0.34 -15.19 -2.67
N GLY A 362 0.85 -15.35 -3.23
CA GLY A 362 2.07 -14.76 -2.67
C GLY A 362 2.81 -15.65 -1.67
N PRO A 363 3.92 -15.14 -1.10
CA PRO A 363 4.73 -15.88 -0.14
C PRO A 363 3.94 -16.20 1.13
N ILE A 364 4.17 -17.39 1.69
CA ILE A 364 3.60 -17.77 2.99
C ILE A 364 4.65 -17.63 4.10
N SER A 365 4.18 -17.39 5.33
CA SER A 365 5.04 -17.37 6.51
C SER A 365 5.39 -18.79 6.97
N ARG A 366 6.56 -18.95 7.57
CA ARG A 366 6.94 -20.22 8.21
C ARG A 366 6.00 -20.54 9.38
N GLN A 367 5.53 -19.52 10.09
CA GLN A 367 4.55 -19.66 11.16
C GLN A 367 3.24 -20.28 10.67
N THR A 368 2.82 -19.99 9.44
CA THR A 368 1.61 -20.57 8.84
C THR A 368 1.65 -22.11 8.82
N LEU A 369 2.80 -22.70 8.48
CA LEU A 369 2.95 -24.16 8.50
C LEU A 369 2.89 -24.74 9.91
N MET A 370 3.43 -24.02 10.89
CA MET A 370 3.37 -24.42 12.29
C MET A 370 1.93 -24.38 12.82
N SER A 371 1.21 -23.29 12.55
CA SER A 371 -0.16 -23.09 13.02
C SER A 371 -1.15 -24.11 12.42
N ILE A 372 -0.95 -24.52 11.18
CA ILE A 372 -1.88 -25.45 10.49
C ILE A 372 -1.54 -26.93 10.71
N ALA A 373 -0.36 -27.26 11.22
CA ALA A 373 0.16 -28.64 11.29
C ALA A 373 -0.76 -29.60 12.04
N SER A 374 -1.41 -29.16 13.12
CA SER A 374 -2.34 -29.98 13.91
C SER A 374 -3.60 -30.39 13.15
N LEU A 375 -3.93 -29.67 12.07
CA LEU A 375 -5.09 -29.88 11.21
C LEU A 375 -4.73 -30.65 9.93
N ALA A 376 -3.51 -31.21 9.83
CA ALA A 376 -3.05 -31.89 8.65
C ALA A 376 -3.84 -33.20 8.35
N PRO A 377 -4.03 -33.55 7.06
CA PRO A 377 -4.81 -34.72 6.67
C PRO A 377 -4.13 -36.07 6.95
N SER A 378 -2.85 -36.07 7.35
CA SER A 378 -2.12 -37.27 7.75
C SER A 378 -0.97 -36.93 8.69
N GLU A 379 -0.50 -37.92 9.46
CA GLU A 379 0.67 -37.77 10.34
C GLU A 379 1.95 -37.42 9.54
N SER A 380 2.06 -37.91 8.30
CA SER A 380 3.18 -37.56 7.40
C SER A 380 3.15 -36.08 7.01
N ALA A 381 1.98 -35.56 6.64
CA ALA A 381 1.79 -34.15 6.31
C ALA A 381 2.05 -33.26 7.54
N LYS A 382 1.55 -33.65 8.72
CA LYS A 382 1.83 -32.98 10.00
C LYS A 382 3.32 -32.90 10.29
N ALA A 383 4.02 -34.03 10.24
CA ALA A 383 5.46 -34.10 10.48
C ALA A 383 6.26 -33.23 9.50
N LYS A 384 5.83 -33.17 8.23
CA LYS A 384 6.48 -32.35 7.20
C LYS A 384 6.22 -30.86 7.38
N CYS A 385 5.01 -30.47 7.79
CA CYS A 385 4.72 -29.08 8.21
C CYS A 385 5.63 -28.66 9.37
N ILE A 386 5.76 -29.50 10.41
CA ILE A 386 6.63 -29.22 11.55
C ILE A 386 8.09 -29.13 11.10
N TYR A 387 8.57 -30.08 10.29
CA TYR A 387 9.95 -30.12 9.81
C TYR A 387 10.34 -28.89 8.98
N LEU A 388 9.44 -28.42 8.11
CA LEU A 388 9.66 -27.21 7.30
C LEU A 388 9.45 -25.95 8.15
N GLY A 389 8.44 -25.96 9.02
CA GLY A 389 8.05 -24.85 9.89
C GLY A 389 9.04 -24.57 11.03
N SER A 390 9.85 -25.55 11.44
CA SER A 390 10.77 -25.38 12.58
C SER A 390 12.11 -24.75 12.22
N ASP A 391 12.41 -24.54 10.94
CA ASP A 391 13.76 -24.17 10.49
C ASP A 391 13.71 -23.25 9.26
N ARG A 392 14.32 -22.07 9.40
CA ARG A 392 14.38 -21.04 8.35
C ARG A 392 14.96 -21.55 7.03
N ALA A 393 16.05 -22.32 7.07
CA ALA A 393 16.72 -22.79 5.85
C ALA A 393 15.91 -23.89 5.15
N LYS A 394 15.29 -24.80 5.91
CA LYS A 394 14.39 -25.83 5.36
C LYS A 394 13.16 -25.20 4.74
N PHE A 395 12.56 -24.21 5.40
CA PHE A 395 11.43 -23.46 4.86
C PHE A 395 11.80 -22.73 3.58
N ALA A 396 12.90 -21.98 3.59
CA ALA A 396 13.37 -21.23 2.43
C ALA A 396 13.59 -22.15 1.21
N ASN A 397 14.25 -23.29 1.41
CA ASN A 397 14.52 -24.25 0.34
C ASN A 397 13.28 -25.05 -0.11
N GLY A 398 12.44 -25.47 0.83
CA GLY A 398 11.30 -26.32 0.57
C GLY A 398 10.07 -25.59 0.03
N ILE A 399 9.90 -24.32 0.39
CA ILE A 399 8.71 -23.51 0.13
C ILE A 399 9.06 -22.23 -0.62
N HIS A 400 9.81 -21.32 -0.01
CA HIS A 400 9.99 -19.96 -0.55
C HIS A 400 10.67 -19.97 -1.93
N SER A 401 11.75 -20.76 -2.09
CA SER A 401 12.48 -20.88 -3.36
C SER A 401 11.63 -21.45 -4.51
N LYS A 402 10.51 -22.11 -4.18
CA LYS A 402 9.55 -22.67 -5.14
C LYS A 402 8.44 -21.68 -5.49
N SER A 403 8.33 -20.56 -4.77
CA SER A 403 7.28 -19.56 -4.93
C SER A 403 5.87 -20.15 -4.81
N TYR A 404 5.71 -21.13 -3.93
CA TYR A 404 4.40 -21.70 -3.61
C TYR A 404 3.55 -20.68 -2.87
N ASN A 405 2.29 -20.55 -3.28
CA ASN A 405 1.25 -20.02 -2.41
C ASN A 405 0.85 -21.06 -1.35
N LEU A 406 -0.09 -20.71 -0.47
CA LEU A 406 -0.54 -21.59 0.61
C LEU A 406 -1.07 -22.93 0.09
N ALA A 407 -1.94 -22.89 -0.92
CA ALA A 407 -2.57 -24.10 -1.47
C ALA A 407 -1.55 -25.01 -2.19
N ASP A 408 -0.63 -24.42 -2.96
CA ASP A 408 0.49 -25.14 -3.59
C ASP A 408 1.33 -25.87 -2.53
N ALA A 409 1.74 -25.15 -1.49
CA ALA A 409 2.59 -25.66 -0.42
C ALA A 409 1.90 -26.83 0.31
N LEU A 410 0.66 -26.62 0.74
CA LEU A 410 -0.09 -27.60 1.53
C LEU A 410 -0.42 -28.86 0.72
N LEU A 411 -0.85 -28.73 -0.54
CA LEU A 411 -1.07 -29.88 -1.42
C LEU A 411 0.23 -30.61 -1.72
N LYS A 412 1.37 -29.91 -1.86
CA LYS A 412 2.68 -30.57 -2.05
C LYS A 412 3.17 -31.27 -0.78
N ILE A 413 2.85 -30.73 0.39
CA ILE A 413 3.17 -31.33 1.69
C ILE A 413 2.34 -32.59 1.91
N SER A 414 1.05 -32.56 1.59
CA SER A 414 0.09 -33.65 1.79
C SER A 414 0.03 -34.65 0.63
N GLU A 415 0.88 -34.50 -0.39
CA GLU A 415 0.90 -35.35 -1.59
C GLU A 415 -0.44 -35.37 -2.34
N GLY A 416 -1.13 -34.23 -2.33
CA GLY A 416 -2.40 -34.01 -3.02
C GLY A 416 -3.65 -34.28 -2.18
N LEU A 417 -3.51 -34.73 -0.93
CA LEU A 417 -4.65 -34.89 -0.03
C LEU A 417 -5.23 -33.53 0.41
N PRO A 418 -6.56 -33.32 0.32
CA PRO A 418 -7.20 -32.11 0.81
C PRO A 418 -7.08 -31.95 2.34
N TRP A 419 -6.96 -30.71 2.78
CA TRP A 419 -6.92 -30.25 4.17
C TRP A 419 -8.33 -29.93 4.69
N SER A 420 -9.24 -30.89 4.56
CA SER A 420 -10.68 -30.71 4.83
C SER A 420 -11.02 -30.49 6.32
N SER A 421 -10.11 -30.82 7.23
CA SER A 421 -10.22 -30.57 8.67
C SER A 421 -9.98 -29.10 9.05
N VAL A 422 -9.45 -28.29 8.14
CA VAL A 422 -9.13 -26.88 8.43
C VAL A 422 -10.43 -26.06 8.44
N PRO A 423 -10.80 -25.42 9.57
CA PRO A 423 -11.99 -24.58 9.62
C PRO A 423 -11.83 -23.34 8.74
N PHE A 424 -12.91 -22.90 8.08
CA PHE A 424 -12.84 -21.69 7.24
C PHE A 424 -12.55 -20.43 8.07
N VAL A 425 -13.02 -20.36 9.32
CA VAL A 425 -12.68 -19.29 10.26
C VAL A 425 -11.17 -19.21 10.50
N PHE A 426 -10.49 -20.36 10.62
CA PHE A 426 -9.04 -20.40 10.73
C PHE A 426 -8.37 -19.79 9.49
N LEU A 427 -8.89 -20.05 8.28
CA LEU A 427 -8.37 -19.46 7.04
C LEU A 427 -8.62 -17.95 6.96
N ILE A 428 -9.80 -17.48 7.36
CA ILE A 428 -10.12 -16.03 7.46
C ILE A 428 -9.11 -15.33 8.37
N GLU A 429 -8.75 -15.99 9.46
CA GLU A 429 -7.87 -15.48 10.49
C GLU A 429 -6.37 -15.59 10.18
N LEU A 430 -5.99 -16.57 9.35
CA LEU A 430 -4.61 -16.87 8.99
C LEU A 430 -4.15 -16.09 7.76
N ILE A 431 -5.05 -15.90 6.79
CA ILE A 431 -4.72 -15.34 5.49
C ILE A 431 -4.93 -13.82 5.54
N PRO A 432 -3.91 -13.02 5.14
CA PRO A 432 -4.04 -11.57 5.09
C PRO A 432 -5.18 -11.10 4.18
N SER A 433 -5.66 -9.89 4.43
CA SER A 433 -6.66 -9.25 3.57
C SER A 433 -6.08 -8.95 2.19
N LEU A 434 -6.90 -9.06 1.14
CA LEU A 434 -6.51 -8.71 -0.23
C LEU A 434 -6.40 -7.18 -0.38
N GLN A 435 -5.18 -6.67 -0.60
CA GLN A 435 -4.92 -5.22 -0.60
C GLN A 435 -4.99 -4.57 -2.00
N PRO A 436 -5.38 -3.29 -2.12
CA PRO A 436 -5.22 -2.53 -3.36
C PRO A 436 -3.76 -2.41 -3.79
N ARG A 437 -3.50 -2.35 -5.10
CA ARG A 437 -2.16 -2.10 -5.66
C ARG A 437 -2.06 -0.69 -6.24
N TYR A 438 -1.02 0.04 -5.83
CA TYR A 438 -0.80 1.41 -6.28
C TYR A 438 -0.03 1.46 -7.60
N TYR A 439 -0.41 2.41 -8.45
CA TYR A 439 0.25 2.71 -9.70
C TYR A 439 0.43 4.23 -9.84
N SER A 440 1.64 4.67 -10.21
CA SER A 440 1.87 6.08 -10.55
C SER A 440 1.04 6.46 -11.78
N ILE A 441 0.23 7.52 -11.63
CA ILE A 441 -0.66 7.98 -12.69
C ILE A 441 0.17 8.53 -13.86
N SER A 442 -0.13 8.05 -15.07
CA SER A 442 0.57 8.41 -16.31
C SER A 442 -0.19 9.39 -17.22
N SER A 443 -1.32 9.93 -16.73
CA SER A 443 -2.08 11.02 -17.33
C SER A 443 -1.74 12.37 -16.68
N SER A 444 -2.12 13.46 -17.34
CA SER A 444 -2.08 14.80 -16.76
C SER A 444 -3.48 15.20 -16.33
N SER A 445 -3.67 15.60 -15.08
CA SER A 445 -4.93 16.17 -14.59
C SER A 445 -5.34 17.45 -15.32
N LEU A 446 -4.38 18.23 -15.85
CA LEU A 446 -4.68 19.41 -16.66
C LEU A 446 -5.22 19.05 -18.06
N SER A 447 -4.69 17.98 -18.67
CA SER A 447 -5.09 17.54 -20.00
C SER A 447 -6.30 16.58 -19.98
N GLU A 448 -6.31 15.66 -19.03
CA GLU A 448 -7.28 14.57 -18.83
C GLU A 448 -7.94 14.66 -17.44
N LYS A 449 -8.77 15.68 -17.21
CA LYS A 449 -9.45 15.87 -15.91
C LYS A 449 -10.33 14.69 -15.48
N SER A 450 -10.88 13.96 -16.44
CA SER A 450 -11.88 12.91 -16.23
C SER A 450 -11.41 11.53 -16.66
N SER A 451 -10.12 11.37 -16.97
CA SER A 451 -9.52 10.07 -17.33
C SER A 451 -8.21 9.91 -16.57
N ILE A 452 -8.05 8.78 -15.88
CA ILE A 452 -6.82 8.44 -15.15
C ILE A 452 -6.11 7.33 -15.90
N HIS A 453 -4.86 7.55 -16.30
CA HIS A 453 -4.06 6.54 -16.98
C HIS A 453 -3.10 5.86 -16.01
N ILE A 454 -2.90 4.55 -16.15
CA ILE A 454 -1.83 3.83 -15.47
C ILE A 454 -0.98 3.04 -16.46
N THR A 455 0.25 2.70 -16.06
CA THR A 455 1.20 1.92 -16.85
C THR A 455 1.71 0.75 -16.01
N ALA A 456 1.25 -0.46 -16.28
CA ALA A 456 1.51 -1.63 -15.43
C ALA A 456 2.30 -2.69 -16.20
N VAL A 457 3.52 -2.99 -15.75
CA VAL A 457 4.24 -4.18 -16.23
C VAL A 457 3.56 -5.43 -15.69
N VAL A 458 3.41 -6.47 -16.52
CA VAL A 458 2.72 -7.70 -16.13
C VAL A 458 3.71 -8.64 -15.45
N GLU A 459 3.46 -8.91 -14.16
CA GLU A 459 4.26 -9.85 -13.38
C GLU A 459 3.76 -11.27 -13.58
N ALA A 460 4.48 -12.04 -14.39
CA ALA A 460 4.21 -13.45 -14.60
C ALA A 460 5.53 -14.19 -14.85
N GLU A 461 5.78 -15.26 -14.10
CA GLU A 461 6.97 -16.09 -14.21
C GLU A 461 6.57 -17.57 -14.23
N LYS A 462 7.16 -18.34 -15.15
CA LYS A 462 7.02 -19.79 -15.19
C LYS A 462 8.16 -20.46 -14.40
N LYS A 463 7.83 -21.16 -13.31
CA LYS A 463 8.77 -21.95 -12.50
C LYS A 463 8.43 -23.42 -12.59
N GLY A 464 9.07 -24.12 -13.54
CA GLY A 464 8.71 -25.51 -13.86
C GLY A 464 7.28 -25.58 -14.42
N ASP A 465 6.40 -26.29 -13.72
CA ASP A 465 4.97 -26.40 -14.08
C ASP A 465 4.12 -25.30 -13.44
N LEU A 466 4.65 -24.57 -12.45
CA LEU A 466 3.94 -23.47 -11.78
C LEU A 466 4.05 -22.19 -12.61
N ILE A 467 2.95 -21.44 -12.67
CA ILE A 467 2.91 -20.07 -13.20
C ILE A 467 2.63 -19.15 -12.01
N VAL A 468 3.65 -18.39 -11.63
CA VAL A 468 3.61 -17.40 -10.53
C VAL A 468 3.19 -16.08 -11.13
N THR A 469 2.13 -15.48 -10.62
CA THR A 469 1.50 -14.29 -11.22
C THR A 469 1.20 -13.24 -10.17
N GLY A 470 1.49 -11.97 -10.46
CA GLY A 470 0.94 -10.85 -9.71
C GLY A 470 -0.55 -10.69 -10.00
N VAL A 471 -1.37 -10.58 -8.94
CA VAL A 471 -2.84 -10.58 -9.05
C VAL A 471 -3.33 -9.45 -9.95
N THR A 472 -3.08 -8.20 -9.55
CA THR A 472 -3.64 -7.02 -10.22
C THR A 472 -3.13 -6.87 -11.65
N THR A 473 -1.85 -7.11 -11.91
CA THR A 473 -1.28 -6.90 -13.24
C THR A 473 -1.81 -7.91 -14.26
N ASN A 474 -2.05 -9.16 -13.83
CA ASN A 474 -2.65 -10.18 -14.70
C ASN A 474 -4.17 -9.97 -14.87
N LEU A 475 -4.87 -9.42 -13.87
CA LEU A 475 -6.25 -8.95 -14.01
C LEU A 475 -6.35 -7.84 -15.07
N LEU A 476 -5.50 -6.80 -14.98
CA LEU A 476 -5.46 -5.72 -15.97
C LEU A 476 -5.12 -6.26 -17.38
N LYS A 477 -4.23 -7.25 -17.46
CA LYS A 477 -3.91 -7.92 -18.72
C LYS A 477 -5.08 -8.75 -19.26
N ASN A 478 -5.84 -9.42 -18.40
CA ASN A 478 -7.02 -10.16 -18.81
C ASN A 478 -8.10 -9.22 -19.36
N ILE A 479 -8.32 -8.07 -18.71
CA ILE A 479 -9.18 -7.00 -19.24
C ILE A 479 -8.66 -6.52 -20.59
N GLU A 480 -7.35 -6.27 -20.74
CA GLU A 480 -6.77 -5.83 -22.01
C GLU A 480 -6.99 -6.81 -23.16
N VAL A 481 -6.85 -8.11 -22.89
CA VAL A 481 -7.11 -9.16 -23.87
C VAL A 481 -8.59 -9.21 -24.24
N LYS A 482 -9.51 -9.20 -23.26
CA LYS A 482 -10.95 -9.31 -23.51
C LYS A 482 -11.53 -8.05 -24.16
N GLN A 483 -11.18 -6.86 -23.68
CA GLN A 483 -11.66 -5.59 -24.24
C GLN A 483 -11.23 -5.41 -25.70
N ASN A 484 -10.05 -5.91 -26.08
CA ASN A 484 -9.52 -5.81 -27.44
C ASN A 484 -9.76 -7.06 -28.31
N ASN A 485 -10.59 -8.01 -27.86
CA ASN A 485 -10.88 -9.27 -28.58
C ASN A 485 -9.62 -10.04 -29.03
N LYS A 486 -8.56 -10.04 -28.20
CA LYS A 486 -7.32 -10.76 -28.49
C LYS A 486 -7.44 -12.24 -28.12
N PRO A 487 -6.64 -13.13 -28.73
CA PRO A 487 -6.57 -14.53 -28.31
C PRO A 487 -6.18 -14.66 -26.84
N ASP A 488 -6.88 -15.52 -26.11
CA ASP A 488 -6.58 -15.79 -24.70
C ASP A 488 -5.37 -16.73 -24.59
N SER A 489 -4.25 -16.20 -24.13
CA SER A 489 -3.00 -16.94 -23.94
C SER A 489 -2.40 -16.76 -22.55
N LEU A 490 -3.17 -16.21 -21.60
CA LEU A 490 -2.65 -15.81 -20.29
C LEU A 490 -2.51 -16.98 -19.33
N GLY A 491 -3.29 -18.06 -19.53
CA GLY A 491 -3.35 -19.17 -18.58
C GLY A 491 -3.89 -18.77 -17.20
N ARG A 492 -4.45 -17.56 -17.10
CA ARG A 492 -5.10 -16.98 -15.92
C ARG A 492 -6.33 -16.22 -16.34
N THR A 493 -7.42 -16.44 -15.62
CA THR A 493 -8.72 -15.81 -15.86
C THR A 493 -9.26 -15.20 -14.58
N TYR A 494 -10.12 -14.20 -14.74
CA TYR A 494 -10.73 -13.46 -13.65
C TYR A 494 -12.22 -13.30 -13.92
N ASP A 495 -13.01 -13.11 -12.85
CA ASP A 495 -14.40 -12.68 -12.99
C ASP A 495 -14.43 -11.19 -13.31
N LEU A 496 -14.64 -10.86 -14.59
CA LEU A 496 -14.69 -9.49 -15.09
C LEU A 496 -16.07 -8.85 -14.93
N GLU A 497 -17.10 -9.62 -14.60
CA GLU A 497 -18.43 -9.09 -14.28
C GLU A 497 -18.52 -8.74 -12.79
N GLY A 498 -17.83 -9.51 -11.95
CA GLY A 498 -17.70 -9.26 -10.52
C GLY A 498 -19.01 -9.49 -9.75
N PRO A 499 -19.04 -9.09 -8.46
CA PRO A 499 -20.16 -9.35 -7.57
C PRO A 499 -21.45 -8.74 -8.14
N LYS A 500 -22.49 -9.57 -8.32
CA LYS A 500 -23.79 -9.18 -8.91
C LYS A 500 -23.65 -8.35 -10.22
N LYS A 501 -22.58 -8.60 -10.99
CA LYS A 501 -22.25 -7.91 -12.25
C LYS A 501 -21.96 -6.41 -12.12
N ILE A 502 -21.63 -5.91 -10.93
CA ILE A 502 -21.35 -4.47 -10.74
C ILE A 502 -20.03 -4.04 -11.42
N PHE A 503 -19.14 -5.00 -11.75
CA PHE A 503 -17.91 -4.75 -12.52
C PHE A 503 -18.10 -4.86 -14.04
N SER A 504 -19.33 -5.14 -14.50
CA SER A 504 -19.67 -5.20 -15.92
C SER A 504 -19.17 -3.97 -16.70
N LYS A 505 -18.83 -4.21 -17.97
CA LYS A 505 -18.13 -3.24 -18.83
C LYS A 505 -16.73 -2.87 -18.32
N PHE A 506 -16.00 -3.87 -17.80
CA PHE A 506 -14.59 -3.75 -17.40
C PHE A 506 -14.35 -2.64 -16.35
N LYS A 507 -15.21 -2.58 -15.33
CA LYS A 507 -14.97 -1.69 -14.19
C LYS A 507 -14.08 -2.37 -13.16
N LEU A 508 -13.31 -1.58 -12.43
CA LEU A 508 -12.64 -2.00 -11.21
C LEU A 508 -12.85 -0.96 -10.11
N PRO A 509 -12.86 -1.37 -8.82
CA PRO A 509 -12.82 -0.42 -7.73
C PRO A 509 -11.46 0.26 -7.68
N VAL A 510 -11.47 1.59 -7.61
CA VAL A 510 -10.27 2.42 -7.55
C VAL A 510 -10.44 3.58 -6.58
N HIS A 511 -9.34 4.06 -6.01
CA HIS A 511 -9.29 5.36 -5.36
C HIS A 511 -7.97 6.05 -5.69
N VAL A 512 -7.92 7.38 -5.52
CA VAL A 512 -6.71 8.17 -5.71
C VAL A 512 -6.04 8.38 -4.36
N ARG A 513 -4.75 8.06 -4.28
CA ARG A 513 -3.89 8.45 -3.16
C ARG A 513 -3.09 9.67 -3.60
N ARG A 514 -3.21 10.76 -2.84
CA ARG A 514 -2.45 11.99 -3.11
C ARG A 514 -0.97 11.75 -2.79
N SER A 515 -0.10 12.29 -3.63
CA SER A 515 1.34 12.21 -3.44
C SER A 515 1.97 13.61 -3.34
N THR A 516 3.17 13.67 -2.79
CA THR A 516 4.04 14.86 -2.82
C THR A 516 4.80 14.99 -4.14
N PHE A 517 4.77 13.96 -5.01
CA PHE A 517 5.46 13.93 -6.31
C PHE A 517 4.79 14.88 -7.30
N LYS A 518 5.26 16.14 -7.34
CA LYS A 518 4.57 17.25 -8.03
C LYS A 518 5.54 18.14 -8.78
N LEU A 519 5.12 18.59 -9.97
CA LEU A 519 5.86 19.59 -10.75
C LEU A 519 6.07 20.89 -9.95
N PRO A 520 7.13 21.66 -10.25
CA PRO A 520 7.35 22.94 -9.57
C PRO A 520 6.20 23.91 -9.86
N SER A 521 5.81 24.71 -8.87
CA SER A 521 4.73 25.69 -9.05
C SER A 521 5.04 26.73 -10.13
N ASN A 522 6.32 27.06 -10.34
CA ASN A 522 6.76 27.93 -11.43
C ASN A 522 7.09 27.09 -12.68
N PRO A 523 6.35 27.23 -13.79
CA PRO A 523 6.59 26.44 -15.01
C PRO A 523 7.94 26.77 -15.69
N SER A 524 8.53 27.93 -15.41
CA SER A 524 9.85 28.32 -15.91
C SER A 524 11.01 27.62 -15.19
N THR A 525 10.77 26.97 -14.05
CA THR A 525 11.78 26.17 -13.36
C THR A 525 12.16 24.94 -14.21
N PRO A 526 13.46 24.67 -14.44
CA PRO A 526 13.88 23.48 -15.15
C PRO A 526 13.60 22.20 -14.35
N ILE A 527 13.37 21.09 -15.06
CA ILE A 527 13.13 19.78 -14.45
C ILE A 527 13.98 18.72 -15.13
N ILE A 528 14.52 17.82 -14.31
CA ILE A 528 15.28 16.64 -14.71
C ILE A 528 14.47 15.43 -14.27
N LEU A 529 14.03 14.63 -15.25
CA LEU A 529 13.17 13.48 -15.07
C LEU A 529 13.99 12.21 -15.33
N VAL A 530 14.05 11.29 -14.37
CA VAL A 530 14.78 10.02 -14.49
C VAL A 530 13.80 8.89 -14.18
N GLY A 531 13.47 8.09 -15.19
CA GLY A 531 12.43 7.06 -15.03
C GLY A 531 12.59 5.90 -16.00
N PRO A 532 13.46 4.92 -15.72
CA PRO A 532 13.56 3.72 -16.54
C PRO A 532 12.37 2.78 -16.35
N GLY A 533 12.03 2.02 -17.39
CA GLY A 533 10.89 1.11 -17.39
C GLY A 533 9.59 1.83 -17.03
N THR A 534 8.77 1.21 -16.19
CA THR A 534 7.51 1.79 -15.71
C THR A 534 7.70 3.06 -14.87
N GLY A 535 8.93 3.37 -14.43
CA GLY A 535 9.28 4.66 -13.81
C GLY A 535 9.02 5.89 -14.70
N VAL A 536 8.80 5.69 -16.01
CA VAL A 536 8.40 6.76 -16.93
C VAL A 536 6.92 7.17 -16.76
N ALA A 537 6.11 6.40 -16.00
CA ALA A 537 4.68 6.65 -15.84
C ALA A 537 4.36 8.08 -15.37
N PRO A 538 4.82 8.57 -14.20
CA PRO A 538 4.52 9.94 -13.77
C PRO A 538 5.19 10.98 -14.68
N MET A 539 6.34 10.65 -15.28
CA MET A 539 7.06 11.53 -16.22
C MET A 539 6.24 11.80 -17.48
N ARG A 540 5.52 10.78 -17.99
CA ARG A 540 4.53 10.96 -19.06
C ARG A 540 3.46 11.95 -18.64
N GLY A 541 2.92 11.83 -17.43
CA GLY A 541 1.95 12.77 -16.87
C GLY A 541 2.50 14.21 -16.86
N PHE A 542 3.71 14.40 -16.34
CA PHE A 542 4.38 15.72 -16.29
C PHE A 542 4.59 16.34 -17.68
N ILE A 543 5.04 15.55 -18.66
CA ILE A 543 5.25 16.03 -20.04
C ILE A 543 3.90 16.42 -20.66
N ARG A 544 2.85 15.62 -20.48
CA ARG A 544 1.50 15.94 -20.96
C ARG A 544 0.97 17.24 -20.33
N GLU A 545 1.23 17.45 -19.04
CA GLU A 545 0.86 18.67 -18.34
C GLU A 545 1.54 19.90 -18.95
N ARG A 546 2.86 19.82 -19.17
CA ARG A 546 3.64 20.89 -19.79
C ARG A 546 3.21 21.17 -21.24
N VAL A 547 2.89 20.13 -22.01
CA VAL A 547 2.33 20.27 -23.37
C VAL A 547 0.99 21.00 -23.33
N LYS A 548 0.13 20.68 -22.36
CA LYS A 548 -1.18 21.33 -22.22
C LYS A 548 -1.04 22.80 -21.80
N LEU A 549 -0.13 23.10 -20.87
CA LEU A 549 0.22 24.48 -20.44
C LEU A 549 0.68 25.34 -21.62
N MET A 550 1.61 24.84 -22.44
CA MET A 550 2.11 25.56 -23.63
C MET A 550 1.01 25.88 -24.64
N LYS A 551 0.00 25.01 -24.77
CA LYS A 551 -1.10 25.21 -25.73
C LYS A 551 -2.18 26.18 -25.24
N HIS A 552 -2.34 26.36 -23.94
CA HIS A 552 -3.50 27.09 -23.36
C HIS A 552 -3.15 28.44 -22.76
N SER A 553 -1.86 28.72 -22.54
CA SER A 553 -1.44 29.91 -21.84
C SER A 553 -0.45 30.71 -22.70
N GLU A 554 -0.93 31.84 -23.23
CA GLU A 554 -0.07 32.78 -23.94
C GLU A 554 0.97 33.39 -22.98
N GLY A 555 2.22 33.47 -23.42
CA GLY A 555 3.31 34.08 -22.64
C GLY A 555 3.92 33.20 -21.55
N ILE A 556 3.49 31.95 -21.37
CA ILE A 556 4.20 31.02 -20.46
C ILE A 556 5.53 30.62 -21.09
N ARG A 557 6.62 30.88 -20.36
CA ARG A 557 7.94 30.34 -20.66
C ARG A 557 8.17 29.06 -19.87
N LEU A 558 8.32 27.94 -20.54
CA LEU A 558 8.74 26.70 -19.89
C LEU A 558 10.24 26.68 -19.63
N GLY A 559 10.62 26.19 -18.45
CA GLY A 559 11.98 25.75 -18.15
C GLY A 559 12.34 24.49 -18.95
N LYS A 560 13.65 24.23 -19.07
CA LYS A 560 14.16 23.02 -19.72
C LYS A 560 13.61 21.75 -19.03
N THR A 561 13.21 20.77 -19.82
CA THR A 561 12.74 19.46 -19.38
C THR A 561 13.63 18.41 -20.00
N LEU A 562 14.47 17.76 -19.19
CA LEU A 562 15.33 16.66 -19.64
C LEU A 562 14.80 15.34 -19.12
N LEU A 563 14.38 14.44 -20.00
CA LEU A 563 13.95 13.09 -19.65
C LEU A 563 15.06 12.06 -19.92
N PHE A 564 15.43 11.30 -18.90
CA PHE A 564 16.31 10.14 -18.99
C PHE A 564 15.47 8.87 -18.83
N TYR A 565 15.23 8.20 -19.95
CA TYR A 565 14.48 6.95 -20.01
C TYR A 565 15.41 5.77 -20.26
N GLY A 566 15.07 4.61 -19.71
CA GLY A 566 15.83 3.38 -19.90
C GLY A 566 14.92 2.18 -20.12
N CYS A 567 15.31 1.28 -21.02
CA CYS A 567 14.60 0.01 -21.24
C CYS A 567 15.59 -1.08 -21.69
N ARG A 568 15.13 -2.30 -21.95
CA ARG A 568 16.02 -3.38 -22.40
C ARG A 568 16.41 -3.14 -23.85
N ASN A 569 15.42 -2.94 -24.71
CA ASN A 569 15.59 -2.77 -26.14
C ASN A 569 14.36 -2.06 -26.72
N LYS A 570 14.22 -2.03 -28.05
CA LYS A 570 13.09 -1.37 -28.71
C LYS A 570 11.74 -2.06 -28.45
N ASP A 571 11.74 -3.32 -27.99
CA ASP A 571 10.51 -4.07 -27.76
C ASP A 571 9.80 -3.69 -26.45
N ASP A 572 10.53 -3.12 -25.50
CA ASP A 572 9.98 -2.59 -24.25
C ASP A 572 10.13 -1.06 -24.12
N TYR A 573 10.22 -0.36 -25.26
CA TYR A 573 10.20 1.09 -25.32
C TYR A 573 8.76 1.63 -25.15
N LEU A 574 8.41 1.93 -23.90
CA LEU A 574 7.13 2.50 -23.51
C LEU A 574 6.82 3.81 -24.22
N TYR A 575 5.61 3.93 -24.76
CA TYR A 575 5.08 5.13 -25.42
C TYR A 575 5.99 5.70 -26.52
N LYS A 576 6.80 4.86 -27.18
CA LYS A 576 7.78 5.26 -28.21
C LYS A 576 7.23 6.23 -29.27
N ASP A 577 5.96 6.09 -29.62
CA ASP A 577 5.31 6.88 -30.66
C ASP A 577 4.81 8.26 -30.15
N GLU A 578 4.73 8.47 -28.84
CA GLU A 578 4.26 9.72 -28.24
C GLU A 578 5.39 10.75 -28.06
N TRP A 579 6.60 10.30 -27.72
CA TRP A 579 7.74 11.18 -27.41
C TRP A 579 8.10 12.17 -28.53
N PRO A 580 8.12 11.78 -29.82
CA PRO A 580 8.37 12.73 -30.91
C PRO A 580 7.30 13.84 -30.99
N ALA A 581 6.03 13.50 -30.74
CA ALA A 581 4.94 14.47 -30.77
C ALA A 581 5.04 15.46 -29.58
N TYR A 582 5.49 15.01 -28.42
CA TYR A 582 5.78 15.90 -27.29
C TYR A 582 6.97 16.81 -27.57
N GLY A 583 8.04 16.29 -28.18
CA GLY A 583 9.18 17.09 -28.62
C GLY A 583 8.78 18.18 -29.61
N GLN A 584 7.92 17.87 -30.58
CA GLN A 584 7.40 18.88 -31.50
C GLN A 584 6.57 19.95 -30.79
N ALA A 585 5.76 19.58 -29.80
CA ALA A 585 4.89 20.51 -29.08
C ALA A 585 5.65 21.41 -28.08
N LEU A 586 6.73 20.92 -27.49
CA LEU A 586 7.53 21.64 -26.49
C LEU A 586 8.75 22.35 -27.10
N GLY A 587 9.16 22.00 -28.32
CA GLY A 587 10.34 22.56 -28.97
C GLY A 587 11.61 22.37 -28.13
N ASP A 588 12.45 23.39 -28.10
CA ASP A 588 13.75 23.36 -27.39
C ASP A 588 13.62 23.19 -25.87
N ALA A 589 12.41 23.35 -25.31
CA ALA A 589 12.16 23.14 -23.89
C ALA A 589 12.18 21.65 -23.49
N PHE A 590 12.13 20.70 -24.43
CA PHE A 590 12.14 19.26 -24.13
C PHE A 590 13.23 18.50 -24.88
N GLU A 591 13.97 17.69 -24.15
CA GLU A 591 14.87 16.69 -24.70
C GLU A 591 14.74 15.37 -23.96
N MET A 592 15.01 14.27 -24.66
CA MET A 592 14.93 12.93 -24.13
C MET A 592 16.18 12.12 -24.48
N GLU A 593 16.80 11.53 -23.47
CA GLU A 593 17.89 10.57 -23.59
C GLU A 593 17.37 9.16 -23.31
N VAL A 594 17.74 8.22 -24.17
CA VAL A 594 17.31 6.82 -24.06
C VAL A 594 18.50 5.90 -23.85
N ALA A 595 18.44 5.10 -22.79
CA ALA A 595 19.40 4.05 -22.49
C ALA A 595 18.82 2.66 -22.80
N PHE A 596 19.50 1.88 -23.65
CA PHE A 596 19.14 0.50 -23.96
C PHE A 596 20.11 -0.46 -23.28
N SER A 597 19.64 -1.19 -22.26
CA SER A 597 20.50 -2.08 -21.46
C SER A 597 20.82 -3.43 -22.11
N ARG A 598 20.14 -3.78 -23.21
CA ARG A 598 20.28 -5.07 -23.92
C ARG A 598 20.31 -4.97 -25.44
N GLU A 599 20.36 -3.77 -26.03
CA GLU A 599 20.48 -3.62 -27.50
C GLU A 599 21.88 -4.04 -27.97
N ASN A 600 22.92 -3.68 -27.22
CA ASN A 600 24.28 -4.19 -27.42
C ASN A 600 24.70 -5.08 -26.23
N PRO A 601 24.79 -6.41 -26.38
CA PRO A 601 25.17 -7.30 -25.28
C PRO A 601 26.56 -7.05 -24.69
N SER A 602 27.50 -6.46 -25.45
CA SER A 602 28.85 -6.15 -24.97
C SER A 602 28.95 -4.82 -24.22
N GLU A 603 27.94 -3.96 -24.32
CA GLU A 603 27.92 -2.63 -23.72
C GLU A 603 26.51 -2.31 -23.21
N LYS A 604 26.29 -2.58 -21.93
CA LYS A 604 25.02 -2.26 -21.28
C LYS A 604 25.00 -0.78 -20.92
N VAL A 605 23.99 -0.06 -21.40
CA VAL A 605 23.79 1.35 -21.10
C VAL A 605 22.58 1.51 -20.19
N TYR A 606 22.76 2.25 -19.10
CA TYR A 606 21.73 2.62 -18.13
C TYR A 606 21.54 4.15 -18.07
N VAL A 607 20.54 4.60 -17.31
CA VAL A 607 20.21 6.04 -17.22
C VAL A 607 21.33 6.85 -16.56
N GLN A 608 22.07 6.27 -15.61
CA GLN A 608 23.23 6.91 -14.98
C GLN A 608 24.38 7.18 -15.96
N ASP A 609 24.55 6.33 -16.97
CA ASP A 609 25.57 6.55 -18.01
C ASP A 609 25.17 7.76 -18.87
N LYS A 610 23.88 7.89 -19.19
CA LYS A 610 23.33 9.04 -19.91
C LYS A 610 23.39 10.32 -19.08
N LEU A 611 23.11 10.26 -17.79
CA LEU A 611 23.31 11.39 -16.87
C LEU A 611 24.76 11.87 -16.92
N THR A 612 25.72 10.95 -16.78
CA THR A 612 27.16 11.25 -16.81
C THR A 612 27.56 11.93 -18.13
N SER A 613 27.01 11.49 -19.26
CA SER A 613 27.30 12.10 -20.56
C SER A 613 26.87 13.56 -20.70
N ARG A 614 25.95 14.04 -19.85
CA ARG A 614 25.46 15.43 -19.81
C ARG A 614 25.80 16.15 -18.51
N ALA A 615 26.89 15.75 -17.83
CA ALA A 615 27.28 16.24 -16.51
C ALA A 615 27.30 17.78 -16.39
N ALA A 616 27.97 18.47 -17.32
CA ALA A 616 28.09 19.93 -17.29
C ALA A 616 26.74 20.65 -17.40
N GLU A 617 25.87 20.23 -18.33
CA GLU A 617 24.52 20.79 -18.50
C GLU A 617 23.66 20.52 -17.27
N LEU A 618 23.68 19.28 -16.74
CA LEU A 618 22.94 18.93 -15.54
C LEU A 618 23.39 19.77 -14.35
N ASN A 619 24.69 19.93 -14.14
CA ASN A 619 25.19 20.77 -13.05
C ASN A 619 24.74 22.22 -13.19
N GLN A 620 24.74 22.78 -14.41
CA GLN A 620 24.22 24.13 -14.66
C GLN A 620 22.73 24.22 -14.32
N LEU A 621 21.90 23.29 -14.80
CA LEU A 621 20.47 23.25 -14.47
C LEU A 621 20.23 23.19 -12.95
N LEU A 622 21.04 22.41 -12.22
CA LEU A 622 20.95 22.33 -10.76
C LEU A 622 21.28 23.66 -10.08
N GLN A 623 22.25 24.42 -10.60
CA GLN A 623 22.57 25.77 -10.13
C GLN A 623 21.43 26.75 -10.44
N ASP A 624 20.74 26.57 -11.58
CA ASP A 624 19.57 27.35 -11.99
C ASP A 624 18.27 26.99 -11.22
N GLY A 625 18.38 26.15 -10.19
CA GLY A 625 17.24 25.80 -9.34
C GLY A 625 16.40 24.63 -9.86
N ALA A 626 16.93 23.80 -10.77
CA ALA A 626 16.18 22.66 -11.30
C ALA A 626 15.71 21.70 -10.21
N PHE A 627 14.58 21.06 -10.49
CA PHE A 627 14.06 19.94 -9.70
C PHE A 627 14.48 18.61 -10.35
N ILE A 628 14.81 17.63 -9.52
CA ILE A 628 15.10 16.26 -9.91
C ILE A 628 13.92 15.39 -9.51
N TYR A 629 13.48 14.53 -10.42
CA TYR A 629 12.43 13.54 -10.21
C TYR A 629 12.96 12.16 -10.60
N VAL A 630 12.99 11.22 -9.66
CA VAL A 630 13.41 9.84 -9.90
C VAL A 630 12.25 8.90 -9.63
N CYS A 631 12.01 7.96 -10.54
CA CYS A 631 10.89 7.03 -10.42
C CYS A 631 11.22 5.64 -10.97
N GLY A 632 10.71 4.59 -10.35
CA GLY A 632 10.94 3.20 -10.72
C GLY A 632 11.61 2.37 -9.61
N ASP A 633 12.57 1.51 -9.98
CA ASP A 633 13.19 0.54 -9.07
C ASP A 633 13.92 1.21 -7.88
N ALA A 634 13.42 0.97 -6.67
CA ALA A 634 14.06 1.42 -5.44
C ALA A 634 15.34 0.63 -5.11
N SER A 635 15.43 -0.63 -5.55
CA SER A 635 16.46 -1.56 -5.06
C SER A 635 17.88 -1.21 -5.53
N ARG A 636 18.03 -0.74 -6.77
CA ARG A 636 19.32 -0.45 -7.40
C ARG A 636 19.31 0.91 -8.09
N MET A 637 18.32 1.15 -8.94
CA MET A 637 18.32 2.29 -9.84
C MET A 637 18.34 3.64 -9.11
N ALA A 638 17.49 3.81 -8.09
CA ALA A 638 17.43 5.05 -7.30
C ALA A 638 18.80 5.42 -6.69
N ARG A 639 19.46 4.44 -6.04
CA ARG A 639 20.77 4.61 -5.41
C ARG A 639 21.87 4.96 -6.41
N ASP A 640 21.89 4.28 -7.56
CA ASP A 640 22.87 4.54 -8.62
C ASP A 640 22.71 5.93 -9.23
N VAL A 641 21.46 6.39 -9.41
CA VAL A 641 21.14 7.74 -9.91
C VAL A 641 21.53 8.80 -8.89
N GLN A 642 21.19 8.63 -7.61
CA GLN A 642 21.59 9.53 -6.52
C GLN A 642 23.12 9.66 -6.43
N ALA A 643 23.84 8.52 -6.46
CA ALA A 643 25.30 8.50 -6.45
C ALA A 643 25.89 9.19 -7.69
N THR A 644 25.23 9.09 -8.84
CA THR A 644 25.66 9.74 -10.08
C THR A 644 25.49 11.26 -10.01
N PHE A 645 24.40 11.77 -9.45
CA PHE A 645 24.25 13.21 -9.20
C PHE A 645 25.32 13.73 -8.23
N ALA A 646 25.64 13.00 -7.17
CA ALA A 646 26.73 13.37 -6.26
C ALA A 646 28.07 13.42 -7.00
N LYS A 647 28.36 12.44 -7.88
CA LYS A 647 29.58 12.45 -8.71
C LYS A 647 29.63 13.64 -9.68
N ILE A 648 28.53 13.94 -10.37
CA ILE A 648 28.43 15.09 -11.28
C ILE A 648 28.71 16.39 -10.51
N ILE A 649 28.05 16.59 -9.36
CA ILE A 649 28.26 17.78 -8.52
C ILE A 649 29.71 17.87 -8.03
N SER A 650 30.29 16.74 -7.59
CA SER A 650 31.68 16.68 -7.13
C SER A 650 32.67 17.11 -8.21
N GLN A 651 32.53 16.56 -9.42
CA GLN A 651 33.40 16.83 -10.56
C GLN A 651 33.25 18.27 -11.07
N GLU A 652 32.01 18.69 -11.37
CA GLU A 652 31.73 19.98 -12.00
C GLU A 652 31.92 21.17 -11.05
N ARG A 653 31.84 20.94 -9.72
CA ARG A 653 32.06 21.99 -8.70
C ARG A 653 33.39 21.87 -7.97
N SER A 654 34.24 20.93 -8.36
CA SER A 654 35.55 20.67 -7.72
C SER A 654 35.46 20.52 -6.19
N THR A 655 34.47 19.78 -5.71
CA THR A 655 34.23 19.51 -4.28
C THR A 655 34.38 18.03 -3.96
N SER A 656 34.54 17.67 -2.69
CA SER A 656 34.61 16.26 -2.29
C SER A 656 33.27 15.55 -2.52
N ILE A 657 33.31 14.23 -2.69
CA ILE A 657 32.12 13.43 -2.96
C ILE A 657 31.14 13.44 -1.77
N GLU A 658 31.66 13.54 -0.55
CA GLU A 658 30.86 13.61 0.69
C GLU A 658 30.06 14.92 0.72
N LYS A 659 30.71 16.06 0.45
CA LYS A 659 30.02 17.35 0.36
C LYS A 659 28.99 17.37 -0.76
N ALA A 660 29.28 16.71 -1.89
CA ALA A 660 28.33 16.61 -2.99
C ALA A 660 27.13 15.73 -2.63
N ALA A 661 27.34 14.63 -1.90
CA ALA A 661 26.27 13.79 -1.38
C ALA A 661 25.39 14.57 -0.37
N ASP A 662 25.99 15.38 0.51
CA ASP A 662 25.24 16.25 1.43
C ASP A 662 24.37 17.26 0.67
N VAL A 663 24.86 17.82 -0.44
CA VAL A 663 24.05 18.69 -1.32
C VAL A 663 22.85 17.94 -1.89
N VAL A 664 23.02 16.71 -2.35
CA VAL A 664 21.91 15.88 -2.86
C VAL A 664 20.90 15.57 -1.76
N LYS A 665 21.36 15.18 -0.58
CA LYS A 665 20.52 14.95 0.59
C LYS A 665 19.73 16.21 0.98
N TYR A 666 20.37 17.37 0.97
CA TYR A 666 19.70 18.63 1.24
C TYR A 666 18.64 18.97 0.18
N MET A 667 18.88 18.64 -1.10
CA MET A 667 17.85 18.79 -2.14
C MET A 667 16.63 17.90 -1.90
N LYS A 668 16.81 16.68 -1.35
CA LYS A 668 15.68 15.82 -0.90
C LYS A 668 14.87 16.48 0.21
N ILE A 669 15.54 16.95 1.26
CA ILE A 669 14.91 17.67 2.39
C ILE A 669 14.13 18.90 1.92
N GLN A 670 14.64 19.60 0.89
CA GLN A 670 13.97 20.78 0.30
C GLN A 670 12.86 20.43 -0.71
N ASN A 671 12.52 19.15 -0.91
CA ASN A 671 11.60 18.68 -1.95
C ASN A 671 12.00 19.10 -3.39
N ARG A 672 13.29 19.39 -3.62
CA ARG A 672 13.85 19.68 -4.94
C ARG A 672 14.37 18.43 -5.64
N TYR A 673 14.69 17.38 -4.89
CA TYR A 673 14.92 16.04 -5.37
C TYR A 673 13.79 15.18 -4.83
N GLN A 674 12.91 14.69 -5.69
CA GLN A 674 11.77 13.87 -5.31
C GLN A 674 11.90 12.46 -5.88
N GLU A 675 11.52 11.47 -5.09
CA GLU A 675 11.52 10.07 -5.49
C GLU A 675 10.10 9.49 -5.43
N ASP A 676 9.73 8.73 -6.45
CA ASP A 676 8.54 7.87 -6.50
C ASP A 676 9.02 6.48 -6.90
N VAL A 677 9.65 5.79 -5.95
CA VAL A 677 10.35 4.52 -6.17
C VAL A 677 9.66 3.39 -5.40
N TRP A 678 9.70 2.19 -5.95
CA TRP A 678 9.05 1.00 -5.41
C TRP A 678 9.82 -0.28 -5.71
#